data_AF-A0A8X7V585-F1
#
_entry.id   AF-A0A8X7V585-F1
#
_cell.length_a   1.000
_cell.length_b   1.000
_cell.length_c   1.000
_cell.angle_alpha   90.00
_cell.angle_beta   90.00
_cell.angle_gamma   90.00
#
_symmetry.space_group_name_H-M   'P 1'
#
loop_
_entity.id
_entity.type
_entity.pdbx_description
1 polymer ?
#
loop_
_entity_poly.entity_id
_entity_poly.type
_entity_poly.pdbx_seq_one_letter_code
_entity_poly.pdbx_strand_id
1 'polypeptide(L)'
;MNAVRSALGDMVITFFWVILSATFGLQTAAIVSAAGFHGITWAPPLITTVVVFFSISVFTVIGNFLGGASFNPCGNAAFYTAGVSRDSLFSLAIRSPAQAVGAAGGAITIMEMIPEKYKTMIGGRPSFRVDAHSGAISEVILSFCVTFLALLIILRGPRKLLAKTFLLAIATVSVFIAGSKFTRPFMNPAIAFGWAYIHKSHNTWNHFYVYWFSSFTGAILSAMLFRSLFPPPLPPSQDPPQTTASSGTGTGKIRYRSPSYTELLESGTAATVSSSGHHSPPPTSEYHQGLLSVDGEKMTAKRGIGRHESLADKIQRHRSILLVISVPIVLIALVLLLMPGRSTSDAVVEEYTVLNRKGGPNSRPPKNYAVVFDAGSSGSRVHVYCFDRNLDLLPLGNELELFLQLKPGLSAYPTDPRQAANSLVSLLDKAESSVPRELRPKTPVRVGATAGLRTLGHQASENILQAVKELLRDRSMLKTEADAVTVLDGTQEGSYQWVTINYLLRNLGKPYSDTVGVVDLGGGSVQMAYAISEEDAASAPKPLEGEDAYVREMYLKGRKYFLYVHRLVSCTYKYGGEGLKVAALQSGASLDECRRLTIKALKVNDTLCTHMKCTFGGVWNGGRGGGQKNMFVASFFFDRAAEAGFVDPKQPVATVRPIDFEKAAKKACSMKIEEGKSKFPRVEEDNLPYLCMDLVYQYTLLIDGFGLEPSQTITLVKKVKYGEHAVEAAWPLGSAIEAVSSPKSPIFTIATRTVLSLSLVTINYLLRNLGKPYSDTVGVVDLGGGSVQMAYAISEEDAASAPKPLEGEDAYVREMYLKGRKYFLYVHSYLHYGLLAARAEILKVSEDSNNPCIVTGYDGTYKYGGEGLKVAALQSGASLDECRRLTIKALKVNDTLCTHMKCTFGGVWNGGRGGGQKNMFVASFFFDRAAEAGFVDPKQPVATVRPIDFEKAAKKACSMKIEEGKSKFPRVEEDNLPYLCMDLVYQYTLLIDGFGLEPSQTITLVKKVKYGEHAVEAAWPLGSAIEAVSSP
;
A
#
# COMPACT_ATOMS: atom_id res chain seq x y z
N MET A 1 -15.17 54.76 -11.90
CA MET A 1 -13.93 54.91 -11.09
C MET A 1 -13.68 53.78 -10.08
N ASN A 2 -14.68 53.03 -9.59
CA ASN A 2 -14.49 52.26 -8.35
C ASN A 2 -13.77 50.90 -8.49
N ALA A 3 -14.00 50.14 -9.58
CA ALA A 3 -13.61 48.73 -9.65
C ALA A 3 -12.10 48.46 -9.45
N VAL A 4 -11.22 49.27 -10.03
CA VAL A 4 -9.75 49.10 -9.86
C VAL A 4 -9.31 49.36 -8.42
N ARG A 5 -9.92 50.34 -7.73
CA ARG A 5 -9.65 50.61 -6.32
C ARG A 5 -10.09 49.44 -5.43
N SER A 6 -11.24 48.83 -5.73
CA SER A 6 -11.70 47.62 -5.04
C SER A 6 -10.81 46.41 -5.32
N ALA A 7 -10.31 46.24 -6.54
CA ALA A 7 -9.35 45.17 -6.89
C ALA A 7 -8.00 45.33 -6.16
N LEU A 8 -7.48 46.56 -6.04
CA LEU A 8 -6.28 46.84 -5.24
C LEU A 8 -6.51 46.58 -3.74
N GLY A 9 -7.68 46.97 -3.20
CA GLY A 9 -8.07 46.63 -1.84
C GLY A 9 -8.14 45.12 -1.60
N ASP A 10 -8.78 44.39 -2.52
CA ASP A 10 -8.89 42.93 -2.50
C ASP A 10 -7.51 42.23 -2.58
N MET A 11 -6.57 42.74 -3.38
CA MET A 11 -5.19 42.24 -3.43
C MET A 11 -4.47 42.40 -2.09
N VAL A 12 -4.51 43.61 -1.51
CA VAL A 12 -3.82 43.93 -0.24
C VAL A 12 -4.41 43.14 0.93
N ILE A 13 -5.74 43.03 1.03
CA ILE A 13 -6.36 42.25 2.11
C ILE A 13 -6.12 40.74 1.95
N THR A 14 -6.06 40.22 0.72
CA THR A 14 -5.74 38.79 0.51
C THR A 14 -4.28 38.47 0.86
N PHE A 15 -3.35 39.38 0.54
CA PHE A 15 -1.93 39.26 0.90
C PHE A 15 -1.73 39.09 2.42
N PHE A 16 -2.25 40.02 3.22
CA PHE A 16 -2.15 39.95 4.67
C PHE A 16 -2.97 38.79 5.27
N TRP A 17 -4.10 38.43 4.64
CA TRP A 17 -4.91 37.30 5.10
C TRP A 17 -4.16 35.98 4.93
N VAL A 18 -3.46 35.74 3.81
CA VAL A 18 -2.68 34.52 3.61
C VAL A 18 -1.54 34.43 4.62
N ILE A 19 -0.81 35.51 4.86
CA ILE A 19 0.26 35.58 5.87
C ILE A 19 -0.27 35.21 7.26
N LEU A 20 -1.38 35.81 7.69
CA LEU A 20 -1.96 35.54 9.02
C LEU A 20 -2.56 34.13 9.12
N SER A 21 -3.41 33.74 8.18
CA SER A 21 -4.14 32.46 8.23
C SER A 21 -3.23 31.23 8.08
N ALA A 22 -2.07 31.37 7.43
CA ALA A 22 -1.02 30.36 7.44
C ALA A 22 -0.57 29.96 8.86
N THR A 23 -0.65 30.89 9.82
CA THR A 23 -0.14 30.71 11.19
C THR A 23 -1.17 30.21 12.20
N PHE A 24 -2.46 30.09 11.84
CA PHE A 24 -3.52 29.71 12.80
C PHE A 24 -3.24 28.40 13.54
N GLY A 25 -2.73 27.37 12.85
CA GLY A 25 -2.35 26.10 13.50
C GLY A 25 -1.22 26.25 14.53
N LEU A 26 -0.22 27.10 14.24
CA LEU A 26 0.87 27.41 15.16
C LEU A 26 0.39 28.24 16.36
N GLN A 27 -0.53 29.19 16.14
CA GLN A 27 -1.15 29.99 17.19
C GLN A 27 -1.98 29.11 18.13
N THR A 28 -2.83 28.24 17.59
CA THR A 28 -3.57 27.24 18.38
C THR A 28 -2.62 26.33 19.17
N ALA A 29 -1.58 25.78 18.53
CA ALA A 29 -0.60 24.93 19.20
C ALA A 29 0.10 25.64 20.38
N ALA A 30 0.53 26.90 20.18
CA ALA A 30 1.16 27.70 21.22
C ALA A 30 0.21 27.98 22.39
N ILE A 31 -1.06 28.34 22.11
CA ILE A 31 -2.07 28.62 23.14
C ILE A 31 -2.44 27.34 23.91
N VAL A 32 -2.63 26.20 23.22
CA VAL A 32 -2.90 24.90 23.87
C VAL A 32 -1.78 24.51 24.83
N SER A 33 -0.52 24.69 24.41
CA SER A 33 0.63 24.38 25.25
C SER A 33 0.78 25.33 26.44
N ALA A 34 0.67 26.65 26.20
CA ALA A 34 0.79 27.67 27.24
C ALA A 34 -0.35 27.64 28.28
N ALA A 35 -1.57 27.29 27.86
CA ALA A 35 -2.72 27.11 28.75
C ALA A 35 -2.80 25.69 29.38
N GLY A 36 -1.84 24.81 29.06
CA GLY A 36 -1.72 23.48 29.68
C GLY A 36 -2.74 22.43 29.22
N PHE A 37 -3.59 22.70 28.21
CA PHE A 37 -4.69 21.85 27.75
C PHE A 37 -4.28 20.58 26.97
N HIS A 38 -3.17 19.96 27.39
CA HIS A 38 -2.60 18.80 26.74
C HIS A 38 -3.54 17.59 26.86
N GLY A 39 -3.86 16.94 25.74
CA GLY A 39 -4.77 15.79 25.67
C GLY A 39 -6.28 16.12 25.66
N ILE A 40 -6.68 17.38 25.78
CA ILE A 40 -8.11 17.78 25.76
C ILE A 40 -8.58 17.94 24.30
N THR A 41 -9.42 17.02 23.81
CA THR A 41 -9.84 16.97 22.39
C THR A 41 -10.69 18.15 21.92
N TRP A 42 -11.46 18.80 22.81
CA TRP A 42 -12.34 19.93 22.48
C TRP A 42 -11.66 21.31 22.55
N ALA A 43 -10.55 21.44 23.27
CA ALA A 43 -9.92 22.75 23.51
C ALA A 43 -9.24 23.34 22.25
N PRO A 44 -8.46 22.58 21.45
CA PRO A 44 -7.84 23.10 20.24
C PRO A 44 -8.80 23.63 19.15
N PRO A 45 -9.93 22.97 18.79
CA PRO A 45 -10.87 23.55 17.82
C PRO A 45 -11.59 24.80 18.36
N LEU A 46 -11.86 24.86 19.67
CA LEU A 46 -12.39 26.05 20.33
C LEU A 46 -11.39 27.22 20.25
N ILE A 47 -10.12 26.98 20.56
CA ILE A 47 -9.04 27.96 20.45
C ILE A 47 -8.87 28.44 19.00
N THR A 48 -8.87 27.53 18.02
CA THR A 48 -8.86 27.88 16.59
C THR A 48 -10.04 28.77 16.21
N THR A 49 -11.24 28.49 16.72
CA THR A 49 -12.42 29.33 16.51
C THR A 49 -12.25 30.74 17.10
N VAL A 50 -11.62 30.87 18.28
CA VAL A 50 -11.31 32.18 18.90
C VAL A 50 -10.27 32.96 18.10
N VAL A 51 -9.19 32.29 17.66
CA VAL A 51 -8.15 32.87 16.78
C VAL A 51 -8.74 33.37 15.46
N VAL A 52 -9.57 32.56 14.81
CA VAL A 52 -10.27 32.91 13.57
C VAL A 52 -11.28 34.05 13.80
N PHE A 53 -12.01 34.07 14.92
CA PHE A 53 -12.93 35.14 15.28
C PHE A 53 -12.23 36.51 15.39
N PHE A 54 -11.13 36.60 16.14
CA PHE A 54 -10.37 37.85 16.25
C PHE A 54 -9.79 38.28 14.89
N SER A 55 -9.28 37.32 14.12
CA SER A 55 -8.71 37.58 12.79
C SER A 55 -9.76 38.12 11.81
N ILE A 56 -10.93 37.48 11.70
CA ILE A 56 -12.04 37.98 10.87
C ILE A 56 -12.52 39.34 11.39
N SER A 57 -12.57 39.57 12.71
CA SER A 57 -12.95 40.88 13.27
C SER A 57 -12.02 42.00 12.82
N VAL A 58 -10.70 41.81 12.91
CA VAL A 58 -9.69 42.77 12.43
C VAL A 58 -9.82 42.99 10.92
N PHE A 59 -9.90 41.91 10.14
CA PHE A 59 -9.99 41.99 8.68
C PHE A 59 -11.32 42.58 8.18
N THR A 60 -12.40 42.48 8.95
CA THR A 60 -13.67 43.17 8.66
C THR A 60 -13.51 44.69 8.77
N VAL A 61 -12.77 45.19 9.78
CA VAL A 61 -12.49 46.62 9.93
C VAL A 61 -11.59 47.13 8.80
N ILE A 62 -10.52 46.38 8.47
CA ILE A 62 -9.61 46.71 7.36
C ILE A 62 -10.35 46.69 6.02
N GLY A 63 -11.17 45.68 5.76
CA GLY A 63 -11.96 45.56 4.52
C GLY A 63 -12.95 46.71 4.33
N ASN A 64 -13.60 47.16 5.41
CA ASN A 64 -14.47 48.34 5.39
C ASN A 64 -13.68 49.63 5.09
N PHE A 65 -12.51 49.82 5.72
CA PHE A 65 -11.65 50.98 5.46
C PHE A 65 -11.11 51.00 4.01
N LEU A 66 -10.80 49.84 3.44
CA LEU A 66 -10.42 49.67 2.04
C LEU A 66 -11.60 49.73 1.04
N GLY A 67 -12.80 50.12 1.49
CA GLY A 67 -13.95 50.38 0.63
C GLY A 67 -14.78 49.14 0.27
N GLY A 68 -14.88 48.17 1.18
CA GLY A 68 -15.55 46.89 0.95
C GLY A 68 -14.63 45.87 0.27
N ALA A 69 -13.37 45.83 0.70
CA ALA A 69 -12.40 44.85 0.23
C ALA A 69 -12.63 43.46 0.87
N SER A 70 -12.31 42.41 0.11
CA SER A 70 -12.59 41.01 0.41
C SER A 70 -11.41 40.12 0.01
N PHE A 71 -11.21 39.03 0.75
CA PHE A 71 -10.15 38.04 0.49
C PHE A 71 -10.64 36.72 -0.13
N ASN A 72 -11.94 36.58 -0.46
CA ASN A 72 -12.50 35.38 -1.08
C ASN A 72 -13.27 35.68 -2.38
N PRO A 73 -12.80 35.20 -3.55
CA PRO A 73 -13.52 35.35 -4.83
C PRO A 73 -14.93 34.78 -4.81
N CYS A 74 -15.13 33.61 -4.18
CA CYS A 74 -16.43 32.96 -4.08
C CYS A 74 -17.42 33.77 -3.23
N GLY A 75 -16.95 34.47 -2.20
CA GLY A 75 -17.76 35.40 -1.41
C GLY A 75 -18.27 36.58 -2.25
N ASN A 76 -17.38 37.19 -3.05
CA ASN A 76 -17.75 38.29 -3.95
C ASN A 76 -18.84 37.84 -4.95
N ALA A 77 -18.66 36.68 -5.58
CA ALA A 77 -19.64 36.12 -6.50
C ALA A 77 -20.97 35.77 -5.82
N ALA A 78 -20.95 35.22 -4.60
CA ALA A 78 -22.15 34.89 -3.85
C ALA A 78 -22.99 36.14 -3.49
N PHE A 79 -22.36 37.22 -3.02
CA PHE A 79 -23.08 38.47 -2.72
C PHE A 79 -23.65 39.16 -3.98
N TYR A 80 -23.00 39.00 -5.13
CA TYR A 80 -23.55 39.46 -6.41
C TYR A 80 -24.78 38.63 -6.83
N THR A 81 -24.67 37.31 -6.87
CA THR A 81 -25.77 36.40 -7.25
C THR A 81 -26.99 36.52 -6.33
N ALA A 82 -26.76 36.71 -5.02
CA ALA A 82 -27.79 36.97 -4.03
C ALA A 82 -28.50 38.33 -4.21
N GLY A 83 -28.00 39.22 -5.08
CA GLY A 83 -28.57 40.55 -5.34
C GLY A 83 -28.26 41.59 -4.26
N VAL A 84 -27.15 41.42 -3.52
CA VAL A 84 -26.78 42.28 -2.39
C VAL A 84 -25.60 43.20 -2.72
N SER A 85 -24.64 42.76 -3.54
CA SER A 85 -23.54 43.63 -3.97
C SER A 85 -23.98 44.66 -5.00
N ARG A 86 -23.27 45.79 -5.04
CA ARG A 86 -23.33 46.82 -6.09
C ARG A 86 -22.22 46.66 -7.15
N ASP A 87 -21.43 45.57 -7.07
CA ASP A 87 -20.46 45.21 -8.12
C ASP A 87 -21.17 44.91 -9.45
N SER A 88 -20.49 45.20 -10.56
CA SER A 88 -20.82 44.66 -11.88
C SER A 88 -20.00 43.40 -12.18
N LEU A 89 -20.40 42.62 -13.19
CA LEU A 89 -19.61 41.47 -13.67
C LEU A 89 -18.17 41.87 -14.02
N PHE A 90 -17.96 43.06 -14.59
CA PHE A 90 -16.63 43.61 -14.87
C PHE A 90 -15.81 43.86 -13.59
N SER A 91 -16.44 44.32 -12.50
CA SER A 91 -15.79 44.48 -11.19
C SER A 91 -15.33 43.12 -10.64
N LEU A 92 -16.19 42.11 -10.68
CA LEU A 92 -15.88 40.75 -10.23
C LEU A 92 -14.76 40.08 -11.05
N ALA A 93 -14.76 40.30 -12.36
CA ALA A 93 -13.76 39.76 -13.28
C ALA A 93 -12.35 40.27 -13.00
N ILE A 94 -12.18 41.54 -12.60
CA ILE A 94 -10.86 42.10 -12.27
C ILE A 94 -10.45 41.90 -10.80
N ARG A 95 -11.41 41.72 -9.87
CA ARG A 95 -11.14 41.46 -8.45
C ARG A 95 -10.56 40.07 -8.22
N SER A 96 -11.07 39.04 -8.89
CA SER A 96 -10.64 37.64 -8.65
C SER A 96 -9.16 37.38 -8.98
N PRO A 97 -8.59 37.88 -10.11
CA PRO A 97 -7.14 37.80 -10.36
C PRO A 97 -6.30 38.61 -9.37
N ALA A 98 -6.79 39.78 -8.93
CA ALA A 98 -6.10 40.61 -7.95
C ALA A 98 -5.98 39.91 -6.57
N GLN A 99 -7.03 39.19 -6.16
CA GLN A 99 -6.99 38.31 -4.98
C GLN A 99 -5.96 37.18 -5.15
N ALA A 100 -5.89 36.54 -6.32
CA ALA A 100 -4.90 35.48 -6.59
C ALA A 100 -3.44 35.99 -6.57
N VAL A 101 -3.18 37.19 -7.12
CA VAL A 101 -1.88 37.86 -7.04
C VAL A 101 -1.51 38.18 -5.57
N GLY A 102 -2.46 38.74 -4.82
CA GLY A 102 -2.28 39.00 -3.39
C GLY A 102 -1.97 37.72 -2.60
N ALA A 103 -2.69 36.63 -2.87
CA ALA A 103 -2.47 35.34 -2.23
C ALA A 103 -1.10 34.72 -2.56
N ALA A 104 -0.65 34.81 -3.81
CA ALA A 104 0.69 34.35 -4.21
C ALA A 104 1.79 35.16 -3.52
N GLY A 105 1.69 36.49 -3.51
CA GLY A 105 2.63 37.36 -2.80
C GLY A 105 2.66 37.08 -1.29
N GLY A 106 1.50 36.87 -0.66
CA GLY A 106 1.39 36.54 0.76
C GLY A 106 2.00 35.17 1.09
N ALA A 107 1.79 34.17 0.23
CA ALA A 107 2.38 32.84 0.37
C ALA A 107 3.92 32.85 0.22
N ILE A 108 4.45 33.64 -0.72
CA ILE A 108 5.91 33.84 -0.87
C ILE A 108 6.46 34.49 0.40
N THR A 109 5.86 35.61 0.80
CA THR A 109 6.30 36.40 1.96
C THR A 109 6.37 35.59 3.25
N ILE A 110 5.34 34.80 3.58
CA ILE A 110 5.38 33.96 4.79
C ILE A 110 6.39 32.80 4.68
N MET A 111 6.60 32.25 3.48
CA MET A 111 7.62 31.21 3.24
C MET A 111 9.06 31.74 3.28
N GLU A 112 9.26 33.04 3.14
CA GLU A 112 10.54 33.71 3.39
C GLU A 112 10.69 34.10 4.88
N MET A 113 9.66 34.73 5.46
CA MET A 113 9.71 35.29 6.82
C MET A 113 9.69 34.25 7.95
N ILE A 114 9.04 33.09 7.78
CA ILE A 114 8.90 32.12 8.88
C ILE A 114 10.19 31.29 9.04
N PRO A 115 10.66 31.00 10.27
CA PRO A 115 11.80 30.12 10.49
C PRO A 115 11.62 28.73 9.88
N GLU A 116 12.68 28.15 9.32
CA GLU A 116 12.70 26.82 8.65
C GLU A 116 11.97 25.72 9.45
N LYS A 117 12.18 25.67 10.77
CA LYS A 117 11.52 24.73 11.69
C LYS A 117 9.97 24.76 11.67
N TYR A 118 9.36 25.80 11.10
CA TYR A 118 7.91 25.98 10.96
C TYR A 118 7.43 26.03 9.50
N LYS A 119 8.33 26.09 8.50
CA LYS A 119 7.93 26.11 7.07
C LYS A 119 7.16 24.86 6.65
N THR A 120 7.45 23.72 7.28
CA THR A 120 6.72 22.45 7.06
C THR A 120 5.40 22.34 7.82
N MET A 121 5.08 23.32 8.68
CA MET A 121 3.86 23.39 9.50
C MET A 121 2.84 24.41 8.97
N ILE A 122 3.25 25.29 8.04
CA ILE A 122 2.37 26.23 7.35
C ILE A 122 2.17 25.82 5.90
N GLY A 123 1.03 26.18 5.29
CA GLY A 123 0.83 26.06 3.84
C GLY A 123 0.83 24.63 3.29
N GLY A 124 -0.35 24.02 3.20
CA GLY A 124 -0.47 22.73 2.51
C GLY A 124 -0.41 22.89 0.99
N ARG A 125 0.48 22.16 0.31
CA ARG A 125 0.34 21.90 -1.14
C ARG A 125 -1.10 21.46 -1.42
N PRO A 126 -1.82 22.08 -2.37
CA PRO A 126 -3.16 21.64 -2.75
C PRO A 126 -3.11 20.20 -3.26
N SER A 127 -3.73 19.30 -2.50
CA SER A 127 -3.62 17.85 -2.66
C SER A 127 -4.96 17.20 -2.32
N PHE A 128 -5.56 16.56 -3.30
CA PHE A 128 -6.72 15.68 -3.10
C PHE A 128 -6.24 14.36 -2.48
N ARG A 129 -6.95 13.85 -1.45
CA ARG A 129 -6.69 12.50 -0.87
C ARG A 129 -7.48 11.40 -1.62
N VAL A 130 -8.37 11.82 -2.49
CA VAL A 130 -9.27 11.04 -3.36
C VAL A 130 -8.98 11.42 -4.82
N ASP A 131 -9.67 10.84 -5.80
CA ASP A 131 -9.51 11.24 -7.20
C ASP A 131 -9.98 12.70 -7.46
N ALA A 132 -9.67 13.22 -8.64
CA ALA A 132 -9.98 14.61 -9.01
C ALA A 132 -11.49 14.93 -9.06
N HIS A 133 -12.35 13.96 -9.39
CA HIS A 133 -13.81 14.17 -9.40
C HIS A 133 -14.39 14.11 -7.99
N SER A 134 -13.97 13.14 -7.16
CA SER A 134 -14.35 13.11 -5.74
C SER A 134 -13.86 14.37 -4.98
N GLY A 135 -12.68 14.87 -5.31
CA GLY A 135 -12.16 16.15 -4.80
C GLY A 135 -12.99 17.34 -5.28
N ALA A 136 -13.36 17.38 -6.56
CA ALA A 136 -14.22 18.41 -7.13
C ALA A 136 -15.62 18.43 -6.49
N ILE A 137 -16.24 17.27 -6.26
CA ILE A 137 -17.53 17.13 -5.57
C ILE A 137 -17.41 17.63 -4.12
N SER A 138 -16.32 17.29 -3.43
CA SER A 138 -16.06 17.73 -2.06
C SER A 138 -15.98 19.27 -1.96
N GLU A 139 -15.22 19.93 -2.84
CA GLU A 139 -15.13 21.40 -2.85
C GLU A 139 -16.44 22.09 -3.23
N VAL A 140 -17.29 21.50 -4.09
CA VAL A 140 -18.66 22.01 -4.33
C VAL A 140 -19.48 21.99 -3.05
N ILE A 141 -19.54 20.86 -2.35
CA ILE A 141 -20.35 20.69 -1.13
C ILE A 141 -19.87 21.63 -0.02
N LEU A 142 -18.57 21.67 0.24
CA LEU A 142 -17.98 22.51 1.31
C LEU A 142 -18.16 24.00 1.02
N SER A 143 -17.89 24.43 -0.23
CA SER A 143 -18.07 25.82 -0.65
C SER A 143 -19.54 26.24 -0.64
N PHE A 144 -20.46 25.34 -1.00
CA PHE A 144 -21.90 25.56 -0.89
C PHE A 144 -22.32 25.78 0.57
N CYS A 145 -21.91 24.88 1.47
CA CYS A 145 -22.24 24.93 2.89
C CYS A 145 -21.71 26.21 3.54
N VAL A 146 -20.41 26.51 3.45
CA VAL A 146 -19.82 27.69 4.11
C VAL A 146 -20.41 29.00 3.56
N THR A 147 -20.71 29.06 2.26
CA THR A 147 -21.36 30.23 1.64
C THR A 147 -22.81 30.40 2.12
N PHE A 148 -23.55 29.30 2.28
CA PHE A 148 -24.97 29.37 2.69
C PHE A 148 -25.08 29.86 4.14
N LEU A 149 -24.20 29.35 5.00
CA LEU A 149 -24.05 29.79 6.38
C LEU A 149 -23.63 31.26 6.44
N ALA A 150 -22.67 31.69 5.63
CA ALA A 150 -22.24 33.09 5.57
C ALA A 150 -23.39 34.04 5.16
N LEU A 151 -24.16 33.69 4.11
CA LEU A 151 -25.32 34.49 3.68
C LEU A 151 -26.40 34.56 4.75
N LEU A 152 -26.76 33.44 5.39
CA LEU A 152 -27.68 33.40 6.54
C LEU A 152 -27.20 34.31 7.69
N ILE A 153 -25.96 34.11 8.15
CA ILE A 153 -25.39 34.85 9.29
C ILE A 153 -25.28 36.35 8.99
N ILE A 154 -24.88 36.72 7.78
CA ILE A 154 -24.63 38.12 7.41
C ILE A 154 -25.92 38.87 7.09
N LEU A 155 -26.93 38.23 6.48
CA LEU A 155 -28.15 38.89 6.01
C LEU A 155 -29.38 38.67 6.90
N ARG A 156 -29.43 37.56 7.66
CA ARG A 156 -30.56 37.20 8.55
C ARG A 156 -30.15 36.92 10.01
N GLY A 157 -28.85 36.85 10.30
CA GLY A 157 -28.31 36.62 11.65
C GLY A 157 -28.30 37.86 12.57
N PRO A 158 -27.55 37.83 13.68
CA PRO A 158 -27.61 38.85 14.73
C PRO A 158 -27.31 40.28 14.26
N ARG A 159 -28.03 41.26 14.83
CA ARG A 159 -27.75 42.70 14.61
C ARG A 159 -26.41 43.16 15.19
N LYS A 160 -25.92 42.55 16.28
CA LYS A 160 -24.63 42.88 16.89
C LYS A 160 -23.48 42.31 16.06
N LEU A 161 -22.57 43.17 15.59
CA LEU A 161 -21.46 42.81 14.71
C LEU A 161 -20.58 41.67 15.28
N LEU A 162 -20.16 41.77 16.55
CA LEU A 162 -19.34 40.74 17.20
C LEU A 162 -20.02 39.36 17.22
N ALA A 163 -21.33 39.30 17.50
CA ALA A 163 -22.09 38.05 17.49
C ALA A 163 -22.20 37.45 16.08
N LYS A 164 -22.36 38.30 15.05
CA LYS A 164 -22.34 37.90 13.64
C LYS A 164 -20.98 37.33 13.23
N THR A 165 -19.88 37.99 13.60
CA THR A 165 -18.52 37.51 13.29
C THR A 165 -18.15 36.24 14.05
N PHE A 166 -18.62 36.08 15.30
CA PHE A 166 -18.39 34.86 16.09
C PHE A 166 -19.11 33.63 15.49
N LEU A 167 -20.37 33.78 15.09
CA LEU A 167 -21.10 32.72 14.38
C LEU A 167 -20.44 32.37 13.04
N LEU A 168 -19.92 33.36 12.31
CA LEU A 168 -19.20 33.13 11.06
C LEU A 168 -17.92 32.32 11.29
N ALA A 169 -17.13 32.64 12.33
CA ALA A 169 -15.94 31.89 12.70
C ALA A 169 -16.26 30.42 13.07
N ILE A 170 -17.31 30.19 13.87
CA ILE A 170 -17.81 28.84 14.20
C ILE A 170 -18.17 28.07 12.93
N ALA A 171 -18.95 28.68 12.02
CA ALA A 171 -19.36 28.06 10.77
C ALA A 171 -18.16 27.69 9.87
N THR A 172 -17.20 28.62 9.69
CA THR A 172 -16.00 28.38 8.86
C THR A 172 -15.13 27.27 9.44
N VAL A 173 -14.84 27.28 10.74
CA VAL A 173 -14.02 26.23 11.37
C VAL A 173 -14.72 24.86 11.35
N SER A 174 -16.04 24.82 11.54
CA SER A 174 -16.81 23.57 11.51
C SER A 174 -16.79 22.91 10.12
N VAL A 175 -17.01 23.68 9.05
CA VAL A 175 -16.96 23.16 7.67
C VAL A 175 -15.53 22.78 7.26
N PHE A 176 -14.51 23.53 7.70
CA PHE A 176 -13.10 23.20 7.48
C PHE A 176 -12.71 21.86 8.13
N ILE A 177 -13.10 21.64 9.39
CA ILE A 177 -12.84 20.37 10.10
C ILE A 177 -13.59 19.19 9.43
N ALA A 178 -14.80 19.40 8.94
CA ALA A 178 -15.53 18.35 8.20
C ALA A 178 -14.84 17.99 6.87
N GLY A 179 -14.37 18.99 6.12
CA GLY A 179 -13.73 18.81 4.81
C GLY A 179 -12.33 18.19 4.84
N SER A 180 -11.60 18.35 5.96
CA SER A 180 -10.20 17.90 6.11
C SER A 180 -9.96 16.40 5.90
N LYS A 181 -11.03 15.61 6.01
CA LYS A 181 -11.05 14.16 5.76
C LYS A 181 -10.88 13.79 4.27
N PHE A 182 -11.32 14.65 3.35
CA PHE A 182 -11.43 14.34 1.91
C PHE A 182 -10.48 15.17 1.04
N THR A 183 -10.39 16.47 1.30
CA THR A 183 -9.42 17.38 0.67
C THR A 183 -8.56 18.06 1.73
N ARG A 184 -7.64 18.94 1.32
CA ARG A 184 -7.29 20.10 2.14
C ARG A 184 -8.29 21.19 1.74
N PRO A 185 -9.35 21.46 2.52
CA PRO A 185 -10.48 22.24 2.05
C PRO A 185 -10.12 23.73 2.05
N PHE A 186 -9.98 24.31 0.86
CA PHE A 186 -9.61 25.72 0.74
C PHE A 186 -10.84 26.63 0.72
N MET A 187 -11.93 26.23 0.05
CA MET A 187 -13.19 27.01 -0.07
C MET A 187 -12.98 28.47 -0.56
N ASN A 188 -11.83 28.72 -1.19
CA ASN A 188 -11.32 30.02 -1.60
C ASN A 188 -10.27 29.80 -2.71
N PRO A 189 -10.62 30.07 -3.98
CA PRO A 189 -9.73 29.81 -5.12
C PRO A 189 -8.41 30.58 -5.05
N ALA A 190 -8.43 31.82 -4.54
CA ALA A 190 -7.24 32.66 -4.45
C ALA A 190 -6.22 32.10 -3.45
N ILE A 191 -6.67 31.68 -2.26
CA ILE A 191 -5.78 31.08 -1.25
C ILE A 191 -5.21 29.74 -1.76
N ALA A 192 -6.05 28.91 -2.40
CA ALA A 192 -5.60 27.67 -3.03
C ALA A 192 -4.53 27.92 -4.11
N PHE A 193 -4.74 28.96 -4.95
CA PHE A 193 -3.80 29.37 -5.99
C PHE A 193 -2.47 29.86 -5.41
N GLY A 194 -2.50 30.67 -4.34
CA GLY A 194 -1.29 31.15 -3.67
C GLY A 194 -0.35 30.01 -3.24
N TRP A 195 -0.89 28.96 -2.62
CA TRP A 195 -0.11 27.77 -2.27
C TRP A 195 0.25 26.90 -3.49
N ALA A 196 -0.62 26.80 -4.49
CA ALA A 196 -0.29 26.14 -5.75
C ALA A 196 0.85 26.85 -6.52
N TYR A 197 1.03 28.15 -6.31
CA TYR A 197 2.09 28.95 -6.93
C TYR A 197 3.47 28.53 -6.42
N ILE A 198 3.65 28.50 -5.09
CA ILE A 198 4.87 28.02 -4.41
C ILE A 198 5.29 26.63 -4.90
N HIS A 199 4.32 25.72 -5.05
CA HIS A 199 4.58 24.34 -5.48
C HIS A 199 4.56 24.12 -7.00
N LYS A 200 4.58 25.20 -7.81
CA LYS A 200 4.59 25.17 -9.29
C LYS A 200 3.48 24.31 -9.91
N SER A 201 2.32 24.20 -9.26
CA SER A 201 1.17 23.39 -9.71
C SER A 201 -0.09 24.22 -10.03
N HIS A 202 0.00 25.55 -9.90
CA HIS A 202 -1.08 26.51 -10.14
C HIS A 202 -1.63 26.50 -11.58
N ASN A 203 -0.84 26.02 -12.55
CA ASN A 203 -1.20 25.94 -13.97
C ASN A 203 -1.84 24.60 -14.38
N THR A 204 -2.06 23.67 -13.44
CA THR A 204 -2.59 22.33 -13.75
C THR A 204 -4.11 22.33 -13.89
N TRP A 205 -4.66 21.58 -14.86
CA TRP A 205 -6.10 21.46 -15.05
C TRP A 205 -6.83 21.03 -13.78
N ASN A 206 -6.28 20.05 -13.05
CA ASN A 206 -6.86 19.56 -11.80
C ASN A 206 -6.93 20.64 -10.71
N HIS A 207 -6.00 21.61 -10.69
CA HIS A 207 -6.08 22.74 -9.76
C HIS A 207 -7.25 23.68 -10.11
N PHE A 208 -7.42 24.03 -11.39
CA PHE A 208 -8.53 24.87 -11.84
C PHE A 208 -9.90 24.16 -11.68
N TYR A 209 -9.99 22.88 -12.03
CA TYR A 209 -11.22 22.10 -11.89
C TYR A 209 -11.67 21.99 -10.42
N VAL A 210 -10.76 21.58 -9.52
CA VAL A 210 -11.10 21.31 -8.11
C VAL A 210 -11.24 22.57 -7.27
N TYR A 211 -10.38 23.59 -7.44
CA TYR A 211 -10.32 24.74 -6.52
C TYR A 211 -10.83 26.06 -7.11
N TRP A 212 -11.04 26.16 -8.43
CA TRP A 212 -11.69 27.32 -9.04
C TRP A 212 -13.12 26.98 -9.43
N PHE A 213 -13.31 26.06 -10.39
CA PHE A 213 -14.63 25.73 -10.94
C PHE A 213 -15.59 25.23 -9.85
N SER A 214 -15.22 24.15 -9.13
CA SER A 214 -16.07 23.60 -8.07
C SER A 214 -16.42 24.58 -6.95
N SER A 215 -15.46 25.35 -6.44
CA SER A 215 -15.71 26.28 -5.33
C SER A 215 -16.63 27.43 -5.76
N PHE A 216 -16.48 27.94 -6.99
CA PHE A 216 -17.44 28.91 -7.56
C PHE A 216 -18.83 28.28 -7.79
N THR A 217 -18.91 27.06 -8.32
CA THR A 217 -20.18 26.35 -8.52
C THR A 217 -20.94 26.19 -7.21
N GLY A 218 -20.28 25.73 -6.14
CA GLY A 218 -20.88 25.60 -4.81
C GLY A 218 -21.40 26.94 -4.27
N ALA A 219 -20.59 28.01 -4.35
CA ALA A 219 -20.96 29.33 -3.88
C ALA A 219 -22.12 29.98 -4.67
N ILE A 220 -22.17 29.78 -5.99
CA ILE A 220 -23.24 30.31 -6.85
C ILE A 220 -24.56 29.56 -6.60
N LEU A 221 -24.53 28.23 -6.56
CA LEU A 221 -25.72 27.41 -6.22
C LEU A 221 -26.29 27.77 -4.85
N SER A 222 -25.40 28.00 -3.88
CA SER A 222 -25.73 28.46 -2.53
C SER A 222 -26.44 29.82 -2.52
N ALA A 223 -25.91 30.80 -3.26
CA ALA A 223 -26.53 32.12 -3.40
C ALA A 223 -27.86 32.10 -4.17
N MET A 224 -28.00 31.23 -5.18
CA MET A 224 -29.27 31.02 -5.90
C MET A 224 -30.34 30.43 -4.98
N LEU A 225 -30.01 29.39 -4.20
CA LEU A 225 -30.93 28.81 -3.21
C LEU A 225 -31.31 29.84 -2.14
N PHE A 226 -30.33 30.59 -1.61
CA PHE A 226 -30.59 31.64 -0.62
C PHE A 226 -31.57 32.68 -1.16
N ARG A 227 -31.39 33.15 -2.40
CA ARG A 227 -32.28 34.13 -3.05
C ARG A 227 -33.68 33.57 -3.35
N SER A 228 -33.80 32.26 -3.60
CA SER A 228 -35.09 31.57 -3.75
C SER A 228 -35.86 31.47 -2.43
N LEU A 229 -35.16 31.12 -1.33
CA LEU A 229 -35.75 31.02 0.01
C LEU A 229 -36.03 32.39 0.67
N PHE A 230 -35.27 33.42 0.29
CA PHE A 230 -35.33 34.77 0.85
C PHE A 230 -35.36 35.82 -0.27
N PRO A 231 -36.43 35.88 -1.09
CA PRO A 231 -36.54 36.89 -2.14
C PRO A 231 -36.49 38.30 -1.55
N PRO A 232 -35.92 39.29 -2.28
CA PRO A 232 -35.99 40.68 -1.88
C PRO A 232 -37.46 41.16 -1.87
N PRO A 233 -37.82 42.15 -1.04
CA PRO A 233 -39.13 42.76 -1.12
C PRO A 233 -39.34 43.35 -2.52
N LEU A 234 -40.57 43.21 -3.04
CA LEU A 234 -40.97 43.89 -4.28
C LEU A 234 -40.74 45.40 -4.13
N PRO A 235 -40.27 46.11 -5.18
CA PRO A 235 -40.29 47.55 -5.17
C PRO A 235 -41.74 48.04 -5.00
N PRO A 236 -41.99 49.16 -4.30
CA PRO A 236 -43.32 49.73 -4.22
C PRO A 236 -43.85 50.00 -5.63
N SER A 237 -45.12 49.66 -5.87
CA SER A 237 -45.80 49.99 -7.12
C SER A 237 -45.74 51.49 -7.34
N GLN A 238 -45.15 51.92 -8.45
CA GLN A 238 -45.37 53.27 -8.95
C GLN A 238 -46.83 53.36 -9.41
N ASP A 239 -47.54 54.39 -8.94
CA ASP A 239 -48.91 54.65 -9.37
C ASP A 239 -48.99 54.89 -10.89
N PRO A 240 -50.15 54.65 -11.53
CA PRO A 240 -50.26 54.67 -12.98
C PRO A 240 -49.87 56.03 -13.61
N PRO A 241 -49.25 56.04 -14.79
CA PRO A 241 -48.79 57.27 -15.43
C PRO A 241 -49.97 58.16 -15.83
N GLN A 242 -50.13 59.30 -15.15
CA GLN A 242 -50.91 60.41 -15.69
C GLN A 242 -50.10 61.14 -16.76
N THR A 243 -50.43 60.90 -18.03
CA THR A 243 -49.96 61.72 -19.16
C THR A 243 -51.14 62.41 -19.82
N THR A 244 -51.47 63.62 -19.35
CA THR A 244 -52.13 64.64 -20.18
C THR A 244 -51.10 65.35 -21.07
N ALA A 245 -51.56 66.14 -22.03
CA ALA A 245 -50.77 66.43 -23.23
C ALA A 245 -49.82 67.65 -23.17
N SER A 246 -48.73 67.50 -23.94
CA SER A 246 -48.07 68.49 -24.83
C SER A 246 -47.39 69.78 -24.33
N SER A 247 -46.33 70.12 -25.07
CA SER A 247 -45.69 71.44 -25.22
C SER A 247 -44.80 71.96 -24.07
N GLY A 248 -44.00 73.00 -24.36
CA GLY A 248 -43.22 73.74 -23.35
C GLY A 248 -41.69 73.71 -23.53
N THR A 249 -41.18 74.45 -24.51
CA THR A 249 -39.74 74.79 -24.62
C THR A 249 -39.30 75.76 -23.51
N GLY A 250 -38.02 75.69 -23.11
CA GLY A 250 -37.28 76.91 -22.71
C GLY A 250 -36.59 76.94 -21.34
N THR A 251 -35.27 77.18 -21.38
CA THR A 251 -34.51 78.16 -20.56
C THR A 251 -34.99 78.56 -19.16
N GLY A 252 -34.13 78.46 -18.13
CA GLY A 252 -34.37 79.16 -16.86
C GLY A 252 -33.25 79.07 -15.81
N LYS A 253 -32.50 80.15 -15.60
CA LYS A 253 -31.54 80.31 -14.48
C LYS A 253 -32.26 80.71 -13.18
N ILE A 254 -31.84 80.10 -12.05
CA ILE A 254 -31.49 80.77 -10.76
C ILE A 254 -32.52 81.78 -10.16
N ARG A 255 -33.06 81.54 -8.95
CA ARG A 255 -32.58 82.15 -7.66
C ARG A 255 -33.35 81.73 -6.38
N TYR A 256 -32.63 81.87 -5.25
CA TYR A 256 -33.03 81.81 -3.84
C TYR A 256 -34.26 82.69 -3.44
N ARG A 257 -35.06 82.26 -2.43
CA ARG A 257 -34.91 82.70 -1.01
C ARG A 257 -35.75 81.90 0.01
N SER A 258 -35.38 82.03 1.28
CA SER A 258 -36.07 81.61 2.53
C SER A 258 -37.18 82.62 2.92
N PRO A 259 -37.99 82.50 4.03
CA PRO A 259 -37.74 81.77 5.29
C PRO A 259 -38.98 81.14 6.02
N SER A 260 -38.76 80.67 7.28
CA SER A 260 -39.59 80.69 8.53
C SER A 260 -41.13 80.85 8.48
N TYR A 261 -41.96 80.37 9.44
CA TYR A 261 -41.78 80.14 10.90
C TYR A 261 -42.96 79.30 11.48
N THR A 262 -42.85 78.82 12.74
CA THR A 262 -43.94 78.26 13.60
C THR A 262 -44.69 77.01 13.09
N GLU A 263 -45.37 76.18 13.92
CA GLU A 263 -45.72 76.25 15.36
C GLU A 263 -45.57 74.83 15.98
N LEU A 264 -44.72 74.64 17.01
CA LEU A 264 -45.02 74.48 18.46
C LEU A 264 -45.80 73.17 18.85
N LEU A 265 -45.16 72.23 19.58
CA LEU A 265 -45.21 71.97 21.06
C LEU A 265 -46.42 71.10 21.49
N GLU A 266 -46.47 70.36 22.62
CA GLU A 266 -45.49 69.75 23.56
C GLU A 266 -46.17 68.52 24.24
N SER A 267 -45.45 67.49 24.72
CA SER A 267 -44.98 67.30 26.12
C SER A 267 -46.03 67.50 27.23
N GLY A 268 -46.20 66.51 28.12
CA GLY A 268 -47.13 66.58 29.26
C GLY A 268 -47.12 65.34 30.17
N THR A 269 -46.94 65.55 31.47
CA THR A 269 -46.68 64.53 32.51
C THR A 269 -47.91 63.92 33.20
N ALA A 270 -47.80 62.64 33.56
CA ALA A 270 -48.22 62.02 34.85
C ALA A 270 -49.70 61.84 35.28
N ALA A 271 -49.94 60.64 35.85
CA ALA A 271 -50.76 60.30 37.03
C ALA A 271 -52.31 60.13 36.99
N THR A 272 -52.72 58.94 37.46
CA THR A 272 -53.86 58.61 38.37
C THR A 272 -55.36 58.74 37.98
N VAL A 273 -56.03 57.57 37.97
CA VAL A 273 -57.28 57.22 38.72
C VAL A 273 -58.68 57.60 38.16
N SER A 274 -59.54 56.57 38.03
CA SER A 274 -61.04 56.58 38.02
C SER A 274 -61.75 57.25 36.81
N SER A 275 -63.07 57.08 36.56
CA SER A 275 -63.99 55.91 36.67
C SER A 275 -65.36 56.25 36.01
N SER A 276 -66.16 55.24 35.62
CA SER A 276 -67.53 55.36 35.05
C SER A 276 -67.65 56.07 33.68
N GLY A 277 -68.73 55.94 32.89
CA GLY A 277 -69.95 55.13 33.03
C GLY A 277 -70.86 55.18 31.77
N HIS A 278 -71.96 54.42 31.81
CA HIS A 278 -73.17 54.40 30.93
C HIS A 278 -73.55 55.68 30.15
N HIS A 279 -74.34 55.69 29.06
CA HIS A 279 -74.94 54.68 28.15
C HIS A 279 -75.46 55.40 26.87
N SER A 280 -75.55 54.67 25.74
CA SER A 280 -76.72 54.48 24.83
C SER A 280 -77.97 55.39 24.88
N PRO A 281 -78.87 55.37 23.86
CA PRO A 281 -78.74 55.26 22.38
C PRO A 281 -79.75 56.23 21.68
N PRO A 282 -80.69 55.83 20.78
CA PRO A 282 -80.68 55.12 19.48
C PRO A 282 -81.14 56.10 18.33
N PRO A 283 -81.77 55.71 17.18
CA PRO A 283 -81.93 54.44 16.44
C PRO A 283 -81.36 54.56 14.98
N THR A 284 -81.72 53.89 13.87
CA THR A 284 -82.68 52.83 13.40
C THR A 284 -82.05 52.20 12.10
N SER A 285 -82.48 51.11 11.44
CA SER A 285 -83.58 50.15 11.66
C SER A 285 -83.30 48.70 11.20
N GLU A 286 -83.17 48.43 9.89
CA GLU A 286 -83.62 47.19 9.21
C GLU A 286 -82.67 46.78 8.03
N TYR A 287 -82.73 45.63 7.32
CA TYR A 287 -83.54 44.37 7.29
C TYR A 287 -82.73 43.28 6.51
N HIS A 288 -83.05 41.97 6.34
CA HIS A 288 -84.03 41.00 6.88
C HIS A 288 -83.47 39.56 6.65
N GLN A 289 -83.86 38.54 7.44
CA GLN A 289 -83.55 37.08 7.28
C GLN A 289 -82.07 36.65 7.41
N GLY A 290 -81.72 35.51 8.01
CA GLY A 290 -82.48 34.57 8.84
C GLY A 290 -81.52 33.50 9.42
N LEU A 291 -81.41 33.35 10.74
CA LEU A 291 -82.20 32.41 11.58
C LEU A 291 -82.00 30.94 11.16
N LEU A 292 -81.53 30.00 11.99
CA LEU A 292 -81.37 29.87 13.46
C LEU A 292 -80.18 28.88 13.74
N SER A 293 -79.61 28.63 14.93
CA SER A 293 -79.50 29.23 16.28
C SER A 293 -78.97 28.13 17.24
N VAL A 294 -78.59 28.30 18.51
CA VAL A 294 -78.27 29.50 19.30
C VAL A 294 -77.30 29.09 20.41
N ASP A 295 -76.56 30.10 20.82
CA ASP A 295 -75.78 30.35 22.02
C ASP A 295 -76.34 29.81 23.36
N GLY A 296 -75.50 29.85 24.41
CA GLY A 296 -75.90 29.34 25.72
C GLY A 296 -74.82 29.43 26.80
N GLU A 297 -74.29 30.63 27.07
CA GLU A 297 -73.50 30.85 28.27
C GLU A 297 -74.30 30.53 29.54
N LYS A 298 -73.64 29.94 30.55
CA LYS A 298 -74.04 30.10 31.95
C LYS A 298 -72.86 29.99 32.91
N MET A 299 -72.88 30.86 33.92
CA MET A 299 -71.81 31.03 34.90
C MET A 299 -71.70 29.83 35.85
N THR A 300 -70.48 29.50 36.30
CA THR A 300 -70.04 29.64 37.71
C THR A 300 -68.59 29.17 37.91
N ALA A 301 -67.97 29.61 39.01
CA ALA A 301 -66.52 29.60 39.21
C ALA A 301 -65.86 28.21 39.39
N LYS A 302 -64.68 28.01 38.77
CA LYS A 302 -63.62 27.09 39.25
C LYS A 302 -62.24 27.41 38.66
N ARG A 303 -61.22 27.36 39.54
CA ARG A 303 -59.74 27.43 39.36
C ARG A 303 -59.15 27.17 37.95
N GLY A 304 -58.15 27.99 37.59
CA GLY A 304 -57.24 27.78 36.44
C GLY A 304 -57.74 28.42 35.13
N ILE A 305 -56.94 28.59 34.07
CA ILE A 305 -55.54 28.24 33.78
C ILE A 305 -54.87 29.43 33.04
N GLY A 306 -53.54 29.61 33.16
CA GLY A 306 -52.81 30.65 32.44
C GLY A 306 -52.82 30.44 30.92
N ARG A 307 -53.14 31.49 30.14
CA ARG A 307 -53.27 31.43 28.68
C ARG A 307 -51.91 31.20 28.00
N HIS A 308 -51.60 29.94 27.70
CA HIS A 308 -50.40 29.55 26.96
C HIS A 308 -50.39 30.20 25.57
N GLU A 309 -49.33 30.97 25.24
CA GLU A 309 -48.99 31.27 23.85
C GLU A 309 -48.80 29.95 23.08
N SER A 310 -49.47 29.82 21.93
CA SER A 310 -49.37 28.62 21.09
C SER A 310 -47.93 28.37 20.66
N LEU A 311 -47.55 27.10 20.56
CA LEU A 311 -46.26 26.70 20.00
C LEU A 311 -46.11 27.22 18.56
N ALA A 312 -47.21 27.26 17.80
CA ALA A 312 -47.23 27.79 16.43
C ALA A 312 -46.88 29.29 16.37
N ASP A 313 -47.41 30.12 17.28
CA ASP A 313 -47.14 31.57 17.31
C ASP A 313 -45.69 31.87 17.72
N LYS A 314 -45.16 31.10 18.67
CA LYS A 314 -43.73 31.15 19.05
C LYS A 314 -42.83 30.73 17.88
N ILE A 315 -43.18 29.66 17.18
CA ILE A 315 -42.46 29.20 15.98
C ILE A 315 -42.52 30.24 14.87
N GLN A 316 -43.69 30.86 14.61
CA GLN A 316 -43.86 31.89 13.59
C GLN A 316 -43.04 33.15 13.93
N ARG A 317 -43.14 33.67 15.18
CA ARG A 317 -42.38 34.83 15.68
C ARG A 317 -40.86 34.60 15.66
N HIS A 318 -40.41 33.35 15.77
CA HIS A 318 -38.99 32.99 15.71
C HIS A 318 -38.57 32.27 14.43
N ARG A 319 -39.40 32.22 13.37
CA ARG A 319 -39.17 31.40 12.17
C ARG A 319 -37.83 31.67 11.49
N SER A 320 -37.39 32.94 11.42
CA SER A 320 -36.05 33.27 10.90
C SER A 320 -34.91 32.82 11.81
N ILE A 321 -35.08 32.87 13.14
CA ILE A 321 -34.07 32.40 14.11
C ILE A 321 -34.00 30.87 14.10
N LEU A 322 -35.16 30.21 14.07
CA LEU A 322 -35.27 28.76 13.96
C LEU A 322 -34.63 28.24 12.67
N LEU A 323 -34.87 28.87 11.51
CA LEU A 323 -34.18 28.51 10.26
C LEU A 323 -32.67 28.80 10.30
N VAL A 324 -32.25 29.89 10.94
CA VAL A 324 -30.82 30.24 11.15
C VAL A 324 -30.11 29.26 12.09
N ILE A 325 -30.83 28.43 12.86
CA ILE A 325 -30.26 27.39 13.73
C ILE A 325 -30.45 25.99 13.14
N SER A 326 -31.63 25.67 12.62
CA SER A 326 -31.97 24.32 12.14
C SER A 326 -31.32 23.99 10.80
N VAL A 327 -31.26 24.92 9.84
CA VAL A 327 -30.68 24.64 8.52
C VAL A 327 -29.16 24.39 8.60
N PRO A 328 -28.36 25.12 9.41
CA PRO A 328 -26.98 24.73 9.68
C PRO A 328 -26.85 23.33 10.29
N ILE A 329 -27.67 23.00 11.30
CA ILE A 329 -27.63 21.69 11.96
C ILE A 329 -28.01 20.57 10.97
N VAL A 330 -29.03 20.78 10.13
CA VAL A 330 -29.44 19.83 9.10
C VAL A 330 -28.38 19.69 8.00
N LEU A 331 -27.71 20.77 7.56
CA LEU A 331 -26.61 20.68 6.60
C LEU A 331 -25.40 19.95 7.17
N ILE A 332 -25.03 20.21 8.43
CA ILE A 332 -23.95 19.49 9.12
C ILE A 332 -24.33 18.01 9.31
N ALA A 333 -25.55 17.72 9.73
CA ALA A 333 -26.05 16.34 9.86
C ALA A 333 -26.11 15.61 8.52
N LEU A 334 -26.51 16.29 7.44
CA LEU A 334 -26.54 15.73 6.08
C LEU A 334 -25.12 15.41 5.58
N VAL A 335 -24.14 16.28 5.84
CA VAL A 335 -22.72 16.01 5.57
C VAL A 335 -22.22 14.82 6.40
N LEU A 336 -22.62 14.70 7.67
CA LEU A 336 -22.28 13.56 8.52
C LEU A 336 -23.00 12.24 8.15
N LEU A 337 -24.16 12.32 7.46
CA LEU A 337 -24.94 11.15 7.01
C LEU A 337 -24.56 10.67 5.61
N LEU A 338 -24.16 11.56 4.71
CA LEU A 338 -23.74 11.24 3.33
C LEU A 338 -22.25 10.86 3.22
N MET A 339 -21.50 10.87 4.33
CA MET A 339 -20.09 10.49 4.38
C MET A 339 -19.91 9.16 5.14
N PRO A 340 -19.16 8.18 4.61
CA PRO A 340 -19.03 6.86 5.22
C PRO A 340 -18.36 6.94 6.60
N GLY A 341 -19.04 6.39 7.60
CA GLY A 341 -18.70 6.55 9.01
C GLY A 341 -17.56 5.66 9.50
N ARG A 342 -16.31 6.07 9.31
CA ARG A 342 -15.23 5.65 10.22
C ARG A 342 -15.33 6.36 11.57
N SER A 343 -14.96 5.63 12.62
CA SER A 343 -14.78 6.07 14.02
C SER A 343 -14.59 7.58 14.18
N THR A 344 -15.51 8.23 14.90
CA THR A 344 -15.46 9.66 15.20
C THR A 344 -14.35 10.04 16.20
N SER A 345 -13.73 9.06 16.85
CA SER A 345 -12.65 9.28 17.81
C SER A 345 -11.31 9.64 17.13
N ASP A 346 -10.97 8.97 16.04
CA ASP A 346 -9.58 8.97 15.54
C ASP A 346 -9.22 10.22 14.73
N ALA A 347 -10.15 10.78 13.94
CA ALA A 347 -9.85 11.90 13.04
C ALA A 347 -9.48 13.21 13.76
N VAL A 348 -10.03 13.44 14.96
CA VAL A 348 -9.66 14.59 15.82
C VAL A 348 -8.37 14.29 16.59
N VAL A 349 -8.18 13.02 16.97
CA VAL A 349 -6.99 12.54 17.68
C VAL A 349 -5.75 12.55 16.76
N GLU A 350 -5.87 12.30 15.46
CA GLU A 350 -4.71 12.26 14.54
C GLU A 350 -4.07 13.64 14.31
N GLU A 351 -4.83 14.74 14.34
CA GLU A 351 -4.27 16.10 14.23
C GLU A 351 -3.79 16.64 15.61
N TYR A 352 -4.43 16.26 16.72
CA TYR A 352 -4.08 16.77 18.07
C TYR A 352 -3.16 15.87 18.93
N THR A 353 -2.92 14.61 18.57
CA THR A 353 -1.85 13.80 19.22
C THR A 353 -0.46 14.12 18.67
N VAL A 354 -0.38 14.61 17.43
CA VAL A 354 0.85 15.22 16.86
C VAL A 354 1.34 16.39 17.73
N LEU A 355 0.44 17.07 18.44
CA LEU A 355 0.76 18.20 19.32
C LEU A 355 0.98 17.83 20.79
N ASN A 356 0.74 16.57 21.21
CA ASN A 356 0.70 16.20 22.64
C ASN A 356 1.67 15.09 23.08
N ARG A 357 2.46 14.49 22.18
CA ARG A 357 3.69 13.80 22.62
C ARG A 357 4.73 14.84 23.01
N LYS A 358 5.08 14.90 24.30
CA LYS A 358 6.11 15.78 24.87
C LYS A 358 7.39 15.75 24.03
N GLY A 359 7.59 16.80 23.24
CA GLY A 359 8.85 17.08 22.56
C GLY A 359 9.56 18.23 23.24
N GLY A 360 10.83 18.03 23.63
CA GLY A 360 11.76 19.13 23.81
C GLY A 360 12.09 19.82 22.47
N PRO A 361 13.07 20.74 22.42
CA PRO A 361 13.31 21.62 21.25
C PRO A 361 13.82 20.97 19.93
N ASN A 362 13.47 19.71 19.63
CA ASN A 362 14.14 18.87 18.63
C ASN A 362 13.21 17.95 17.80
N SER A 363 11.91 18.25 17.68
CA SER A 363 10.96 17.45 16.88
C SER A 363 11.19 17.58 15.36
N ARG A 364 12.08 16.74 14.83
CA ARG A 364 12.30 16.51 13.38
C ARG A 364 11.02 15.95 12.70
N PRO A 365 10.84 16.10 11.38
CA PRO A 365 9.70 15.51 10.66
C PRO A 365 9.61 13.99 10.88
N PRO A 366 8.42 13.36 10.70
CA PRO A 366 8.24 11.93 10.94
C PRO A 366 9.23 11.09 10.12
N LYS A 367 10.14 10.43 10.85
CA LYS A 367 11.17 9.56 10.32
C LYS A 367 10.69 8.12 10.35
N ASN A 368 10.58 7.49 9.19
CA ASN A 368 10.45 6.04 9.09
C ASN A 368 11.86 5.45 9.08
N TYR A 369 12.15 4.49 9.95
CA TYR A 369 13.43 3.76 9.94
C TYR A 369 13.20 2.36 9.35
N ALA A 370 14.26 1.75 8.84
CA ALA A 370 14.30 0.33 8.49
C ALA A 370 15.68 -0.25 8.84
N VAL A 371 15.71 -1.48 9.35
CA VAL A 371 16.93 -2.22 9.66
C VAL A 371 17.00 -3.44 8.75
N VAL A 372 18.09 -3.60 8.01
CA VAL A 372 18.28 -4.73 7.08
C VAL A 372 19.65 -5.35 7.32
N PHE A 373 19.69 -6.63 7.66
CA PHE A 373 20.90 -7.42 7.76
C PHE A 373 21.16 -8.17 6.45
N ASP A 374 22.38 -8.09 5.95
CA ASP A 374 22.86 -8.91 4.84
C ASP A 374 23.80 -10.00 5.37
N ALA A 375 23.31 -11.24 5.37
CA ALA A 375 24.03 -12.41 5.84
C ALA A 375 24.73 -13.11 4.66
N GLY A 376 25.82 -12.49 4.22
CA GLY A 376 26.72 -13.03 3.18
C GLY A 376 27.59 -14.20 3.66
N SER A 377 28.14 -14.95 2.71
CA SER A 377 29.07 -16.07 2.98
C SER A 377 30.35 -15.63 3.69
N SER A 378 30.89 -14.46 3.32
CA SER A 378 32.17 -13.93 3.80
C SER A 378 32.06 -13.00 5.01
N GLY A 379 30.85 -12.72 5.49
CA GLY A 379 30.59 -11.81 6.60
C GLY A 379 29.13 -11.35 6.66
N SER A 380 28.68 -11.00 7.86
CA SER A 380 27.34 -10.43 8.09
C SER A 380 27.41 -8.92 8.24
N ARG A 381 26.48 -8.20 7.61
CA ARG A 381 26.35 -6.74 7.62
C ARG A 381 25.03 -6.33 8.27
N VAL A 382 24.96 -5.09 8.77
CA VAL A 382 23.68 -4.42 9.05
C VAL A 382 23.68 -3.02 8.43
N HIS A 383 22.54 -2.69 7.84
CA HIS A 383 22.19 -1.37 7.34
C HIS A 383 21.04 -0.83 8.19
N VAL A 384 21.14 0.43 8.62
CA VAL A 384 19.96 1.18 9.08
C VAL A 384 19.76 2.36 8.16
N TYR A 385 18.54 2.48 7.64
CA TYR A 385 18.11 3.58 6.79
C TYR A 385 17.09 4.44 7.53
N CYS A 386 17.03 5.72 7.17
CA CYS A 386 16.00 6.63 7.62
C CYS A 386 15.39 7.37 6.44
N PHE A 387 14.06 7.39 6.36
CA PHE A 387 13.27 7.97 5.29
C PHE A 387 12.34 9.06 5.81
N ASP A 388 12.04 10.02 4.96
CA ASP A 388 10.97 10.99 5.16
C ASP A 388 9.60 10.45 4.69
N ARG A 389 8.57 11.31 4.69
CA ARG A 389 7.22 10.98 4.21
C ARG A 389 7.11 10.74 2.69
N ASN A 390 8.10 11.15 1.90
CA ASN A 390 8.16 10.99 0.44
C ASN A 390 9.04 9.78 0.02
N LEU A 391 9.53 9.01 1.00
CA LEU A 391 10.54 7.97 0.83
C LEU A 391 11.89 8.51 0.32
N ASP A 392 12.23 9.78 0.56
CA ASP A 392 13.59 10.30 0.33
C ASP A 392 14.46 10.04 1.58
N LEU A 393 15.74 9.69 1.38
CA LEU A 393 16.67 9.35 2.47
C LEU A 393 17.03 10.56 3.33
N LEU A 394 17.12 10.35 4.64
CA LEU A 394 17.44 11.36 5.65
C LEU A 394 18.69 10.97 6.45
N PRO A 395 19.60 11.93 6.76
CA PRO A 395 20.82 11.63 7.50
C PRO A 395 20.65 10.95 8.86
N LEU A 396 21.61 10.07 9.14
CA LEU A 396 21.92 9.33 10.37
C LEU A 396 23.32 9.75 10.83
N GLY A 397 23.40 10.90 11.52
CA GLY A 397 24.68 11.56 11.77
C GLY A 397 25.20 12.22 10.50
N ASN A 398 26.38 11.82 10.04
CA ASN A 398 27.06 12.39 8.86
C ASN A 398 26.84 11.59 7.57
N GLU A 399 26.08 10.48 7.61
CA GLU A 399 25.82 9.59 6.47
C GLU A 399 24.32 9.35 6.28
N LEU A 400 23.92 8.76 5.15
CA LEU A 400 22.52 8.37 4.89
C LEU A 400 22.15 6.95 5.36
N GLU A 401 23.16 6.14 5.68
CA GLU A 401 23.01 4.79 6.23
C GLU A 401 23.95 4.60 7.43
N LEU A 402 23.52 3.85 8.44
CA LEU A 402 24.47 3.18 9.34
C LEU A 402 24.86 1.86 8.68
N PHE A 403 26.12 1.73 8.25
CA PHE A 403 26.70 0.49 7.75
C PHE A 403 27.71 -0.07 8.75
N LEU A 404 27.58 -1.34 9.11
CA LEU A 404 28.57 -2.09 9.89
C LEU A 404 28.67 -3.53 9.36
N GLN A 405 29.88 -4.11 9.37
CA GLN A 405 30.15 -5.47 8.92
C GLN A 405 31.00 -6.24 9.96
N LEU A 406 30.73 -7.53 10.11
CA LEU A 406 31.54 -8.49 10.85
C LEU A 406 31.93 -9.67 9.95
N LYS A 407 32.95 -10.41 10.37
CA LYS A 407 33.38 -11.69 9.81
C LYS A 407 33.59 -12.71 10.94
N PRO A 408 33.38 -14.02 10.71
CA PRO A 408 32.85 -14.62 9.49
C PRO A 408 31.32 -14.38 9.33
N GLY A 409 30.73 -14.85 8.23
CA GLY A 409 29.29 -14.83 8.02
C GLY A 409 28.58 -15.99 8.71
N LEU A 410 27.23 -15.97 8.70
CA LEU A 410 26.40 -17.01 9.33
C LEU A 410 26.76 -18.45 8.90
N SER A 411 27.21 -18.64 7.65
CA SER A 411 27.55 -19.94 7.11
C SER A 411 28.82 -20.59 7.69
N ALA A 412 29.58 -19.88 8.53
CA ALA A 412 30.73 -20.45 9.25
C ALA A 412 30.34 -21.24 10.51
N TYR A 413 29.05 -21.26 10.87
CA TYR A 413 28.53 -21.91 12.07
C TYR A 413 27.53 -23.05 11.75
N PRO A 414 27.82 -23.98 10.81
CA PRO A 414 26.86 -24.96 10.30
C PRO A 414 26.30 -25.92 11.37
N THR A 415 27.02 -26.10 12.47
CA THR A 415 26.68 -27.00 13.58
C THR A 415 26.24 -26.28 14.86
N ASP A 416 26.34 -24.95 14.94
CA ASP A 416 25.86 -24.17 16.08
C ASP A 416 25.00 -22.97 15.63
N PRO A 417 23.68 -23.18 15.44
CA PRO A 417 22.73 -22.13 15.15
C PRO A 417 22.67 -21.01 16.18
N ARG A 418 22.93 -21.30 17.47
CA ARG A 418 22.90 -20.29 18.54
C ARG A 418 24.11 -19.38 18.45
N GLN A 419 25.29 -19.92 18.17
CA GLN A 419 26.49 -19.12 17.87
C GLN A 419 26.31 -18.31 16.58
N ALA A 420 25.70 -18.89 15.54
CA ALA A 420 25.35 -18.19 14.31
C ALA A 420 24.50 -16.95 14.60
N ALA A 421 23.39 -17.11 15.32
CA ALA A 421 22.53 -15.99 15.70
C ALA A 421 23.27 -14.98 16.61
N ASN A 422 23.98 -15.46 17.64
CA ASN A 422 24.74 -14.60 18.55
C ASN A 422 25.79 -13.72 17.86
N SER A 423 26.33 -14.14 16.71
CA SER A 423 27.24 -13.30 15.91
C SER A 423 26.61 -11.97 15.46
N LEU A 424 25.28 -11.91 15.30
CA LEU A 424 24.54 -10.70 14.91
C LEU A 424 24.26 -9.74 16.08
N VAL A 425 24.45 -10.17 17.34
CA VAL A 425 24.06 -9.40 18.54
C VAL A 425 24.68 -8.00 18.55
N SER A 426 25.98 -7.88 18.31
CA SER A 426 26.67 -6.58 18.35
C SER A 426 26.29 -5.66 17.19
N LEU A 427 25.82 -6.21 16.06
CA LEU A 427 25.24 -5.45 14.95
C LEU A 427 23.81 -4.98 15.30
N LEU A 428 23.00 -5.85 15.93
CA LEU A 428 21.64 -5.53 16.39
C LEU A 428 21.64 -4.44 17.46
N ASP A 429 22.49 -4.57 18.49
CA ASP A 429 22.61 -3.58 19.57
C ASP A 429 23.03 -2.20 19.01
N LYS A 430 23.87 -2.17 17.97
CA LYS A 430 24.24 -0.94 17.25
C LYS A 430 23.09 -0.39 16.40
N ALA A 431 22.39 -1.24 15.66
CA ALA A 431 21.23 -0.83 14.86
C ALA A 431 20.14 -0.22 15.76
N GLU A 432 19.76 -0.90 16.84
CA GLU A 432 18.87 -0.40 17.89
C GLU A 432 19.34 0.95 18.44
N SER A 433 20.64 1.12 18.72
CA SER A 433 21.16 2.39 19.26
C SER A 433 20.98 3.60 18.32
N SER A 434 20.87 3.35 17.00
CA SER A 434 20.60 4.39 16.00
C SER A 434 19.11 4.70 15.79
N VAL A 435 18.21 3.82 16.26
CA VAL A 435 16.75 3.97 16.13
C VAL A 435 16.16 4.49 17.45
N PRO A 436 15.50 5.67 17.47
CA PRO A 436 14.83 6.22 18.66
C PRO A 436 13.86 5.21 19.28
N ARG A 437 13.86 5.11 20.62
CA ARG A 437 13.16 4.05 21.36
C ARG A 437 11.65 4.05 21.12
N GLU A 438 11.05 5.21 20.83
CA GLU A 438 9.63 5.37 20.54
C GLU A 438 9.24 4.92 19.12
N LEU A 439 10.23 4.66 18.25
CA LEU A 439 10.07 4.26 16.86
C LEU A 439 10.46 2.80 16.61
N ARG A 440 11.23 2.15 17.49
CA ARG A 440 11.63 0.73 17.33
C ARG A 440 10.44 -0.19 17.06
N PRO A 441 9.30 -0.14 17.82
CA PRO A 441 8.14 -1.02 17.56
C PRO A 441 7.40 -0.76 16.24
N LYS A 442 7.79 0.27 15.48
CA LYS A 442 7.30 0.57 14.12
C LYS A 442 8.36 0.39 13.03
N THR A 443 9.61 0.12 13.41
CA THR A 443 10.76 0.03 12.52
C THR A 443 10.91 -1.42 12.05
N PRO A 444 10.61 -1.78 10.79
CA PRO A 444 10.81 -3.12 10.30
C PRO A 444 12.28 -3.54 10.41
N VAL A 445 12.50 -4.76 10.89
CA VAL A 445 13.78 -5.47 10.77
C VAL A 445 13.63 -6.59 9.75
N ARG A 446 14.61 -6.73 8.84
CA ARG A 446 14.77 -7.86 7.92
C ARG A 446 16.19 -8.44 7.98
N VAL A 447 16.32 -9.73 7.72
CA VAL A 447 17.59 -10.46 7.59
C VAL A 447 17.50 -11.30 6.32
N GLY A 448 18.32 -10.94 5.33
CA GLY A 448 18.45 -11.71 4.09
C GLY A 448 19.72 -12.54 4.11
N ALA A 449 19.58 -13.87 4.08
CA ALA A 449 20.70 -14.77 3.85
C ALA A 449 20.88 -15.04 2.35
N THR A 450 22.11 -14.97 1.86
CA THR A 450 22.44 -15.15 0.43
C THR A 450 22.94 -16.57 0.14
N ALA A 451 23.63 -16.79 -0.99
CA ALA A 451 24.00 -18.12 -1.48
C ALA A 451 24.80 -18.99 -0.48
N GLY A 452 25.60 -18.39 0.40
CA GLY A 452 26.45 -19.12 1.35
C GLY A 452 25.71 -19.95 2.40
N LEU A 453 24.50 -19.53 2.81
CA LEU A 453 23.73 -20.31 3.79
C LEU A 453 23.07 -21.54 3.14
N ARG A 454 22.63 -21.41 1.87
CA ARG A 454 22.07 -22.51 1.07
C ARG A 454 23.03 -23.69 0.94
N THR A 455 24.32 -23.39 0.77
CA THR A 455 25.35 -24.41 0.53
C THR A 455 25.64 -25.32 1.73
N LEU A 456 25.04 -25.05 2.89
CA LEU A 456 25.07 -25.92 4.06
C LEU A 456 24.02 -27.06 4.04
N GLY A 457 23.10 -27.04 3.07
CA GLY A 457 21.90 -27.89 3.08
C GLY A 457 20.75 -27.26 3.87
N HIS A 458 19.50 -27.66 3.55
CA HIS A 458 18.29 -27.03 4.08
C HIS A 458 18.20 -27.11 5.60
N GLN A 459 18.48 -28.27 6.23
CA GLN A 459 18.34 -28.39 7.68
C GLN A 459 19.29 -27.46 8.44
N ALA A 460 20.56 -27.33 8.02
CA ALA A 460 21.50 -26.40 8.64
C ALA A 460 21.11 -24.93 8.40
N SER A 461 20.67 -24.60 7.18
CA SER A 461 20.19 -23.26 6.82
C SER A 461 18.97 -22.84 7.66
N GLU A 462 17.92 -23.67 7.71
CA GLU A 462 16.70 -23.35 8.47
C GLU A 462 16.93 -23.34 9.97
N ASN A 463 17.79 -24.23 10.52
CA ASN A 463 18.17 -24.17 11.93
C ASN A 463 18.81 -22.82 12.29
N ILE A 464 19.72 -22.31 11.45
CA ILE A 464 20.38 -21.00 11.64
C ILE A 464 19.37 -19.85 11.51
N LEU A 465 18.49 -19.88 10.50
CA LEU A 465 17.46 -18.85 10.31
C LEU A 465 16.45 -18.85 11.46
N GLN A 466 16.09 -20.02 11.99
CA GLN A 466 15.21 -20.15 13.14
C GLN A 466 15.85 -19.56 14.42
N ALA A 467 17.13 -19.85 14.68
CA ALA A 467 17.84 -19.23 15.79
C ALA A 467 17.94 -17.69 15.65
N VAL A 468 18.03 -17.16 14.42
CA VAL A 468 17.99 -15.71 14.15
C VAL A 468 16.57 -15.13 14.36
N LYS A 469 15.50 -15.85 13.98
CA LYS A 469 14.10 -15.46 14.28
C LYS A 469 13.88 -15.38 15.80
N GLU A 470 14.35 -16.37 16.54
CA GLU A 470 14.29 -16.41 18.01
C GLU A 470 15.08 -15.25 18.63
N LEU A 471 16.31 -14.99 18.19
CA LEU A 471 17.09 -13.84 18.66
C LEU A 471 16.35 -12.51 18.44
N LEU A 472 15.76 -12.30 17.26
CA LEU A 472 15.01 -11.08 16.98
C LEU A 472 13.74 -10.97 17.82
N ARG A 473 13.00 -12.07 18.02
CA ARG A 473 11.80 -12.10 18.87
C ARG A 473 12.12 -11.83 20.34
N ASP A 474 13.22 -12.39 20.85
CA ASP A 474 13.51 -12.45 22.29
C ASP A 474 14.37 -11.28 22.79
N ARG A 475 15.15 -10.63 21.90
CA ARG A 475 16.02 -9.47 22.24
C ARG A 475 15.52 -8.13 21.67
N SER A 476 14.90 -8.10 20.49
CA SER A 476 14.72 -6.86 19.74
C SER A 476 13.48 -6.08 20.18
N MET A 477 13.57 -4.73 20.17
CA MET A 477 12.40 -3.85 20.22
C MET A 477 11.95 -3.43 18.81
N LEU A 478 12.63 -3.88 17.75
CA LEU A 478 12.29 -3.64 16.35
C LEU A 478 11.07 -4.49 15.93
N LYS A 479 10.39 -4.06 14.86
CA LYS A 479 9.20 -4.73 14.32
C LYS A 479 9.61 -5.91 13.43
N THR A 480 9.52 -7.12 13.96
CA THR A 480 9.72 -8.38 13.22
C THR A 480 8.40 -8.82 12.57
N GLU A 481 8.36 -8.94 11.24
CA GLU A 481 7.27 -9.59 10.48
C GLU A 481 7.54 -11.09 10.32
N ALA A 482 6.55 -11.88 9.88
CA ALA A 482 6.72 -13.33 9.66
C ALA A 482 7.76 -13.66 8.56
N ASP A 483 7.91 -12.79 7.55
CA ASP A 483 8.91 -12.89 6.48
C ASP A 483 10.24 -12.19 6.82
N ALA A 484 10.44 -11.73 8.06
CA ALA A 484 11.60 -10.92 8.44
C ALA A 484 12.94 -11.65 8.33
N VAL A 485 12.98 -12.98 8.35
CA VAL A 485 14.24 -13.75 8.30
C VAL A 485 14.10 -14.86 7.27
N THR A 486 14.78 -14.70 6.13
CA THR A 486 14.65 -15.57 4.96
C THR A 486 15.97 -15.77 4.23
N VAL A 487 16.08 -16.84 3.45
CA VAL A 487 17.03 -16.90 2.35
C VAL A 487 16.46 -16.09 1.19
N LEU A 488 17.12 -14.99 0.81
CA LEU A 488 16.68 -14.18 -0.33
C LEU A 488 16.87 -14.95 -1.62
N ASP A 489 15.78 -15.28 -2.34
CA ASP A 489 15.91 -15.88 -3.67
C ASP A 489 16.75 -14.96 -4.60
N GLY A 490 17.42 -15.53 -5.60
CA GLY A 490 18.33 -14.73 -6.42
C GLY A 490 17.65 -13.64 -7.25
N THR A 491 16.34 -13.77 -7.46
CA THR A 491 15.54 -12.72 -8.11
C THR A 491 15.15 -11.62 -7.14
N GLN A 492 14.96 -11.91 -5.84
CA GLN A 492 14.86 -10.90 -4.79
C GLN A 492 16.15 -10.09 -4.70
N GLU A 493 17.31 -10.75 -4.62
CA GLU A 493 18.63 -10.12 -4.55
C GLU A 493 18.85 -9.15 -5.74
N GLY A 494 18.68 -9.64 -6.98
CA GLY A 494 18.80 -8.81 -8.19
C GLY A 494 17.74 -7.70 -8.30
N SER A 495 16.48 -7.99 -7.97
CA SER A 495 15.40 -6.97 -8.06
C SER A 495 15.53 -5.87 -7.00
N TYR A 496 15.92 -6.19 -5.77
CA TYR A 496 16.17 -5.19 -4.74
C TYR A 496 17.42 -4.34 -5.05
N GLN A 497 18.46 -4.89 -5.68
CA GLN A 497 19.57 -4.06 -6.19
C GLN A 497 19.12 -3.16 -7.35
N TRP A 498 18.28 -3.67 -8.26
CA TRP A 498 17.70 -2.87 -9.33
C TRP A 498 16.87 -1.69 -8.78
N VAL A 499 16.05 -1.94 -7.76
CA VAL A 499 15.31 -0.90 -7.02
C VAL A 499 16.28 0.08 -6.36
N THR A 500 17.34 -0.39 -5.71
CA THR A 500 18.37 0.45 -5.06
C THR A 500 18.98 1.44 -6.04
N ILE A 501 19.51 0.95 -7.16
CA ILE A 501 20.24 1.79 -8.12
C ILE A 501 19.27 2.74 -8.83
N ASN A 502 18.09 2.27 -9.27
CA ASN A 502 17.10 3.15 -9.90
C ASN A 502 16.40 4.11 -8.92
N TYR A 503 16.38 3.82 -7.63
CA TYR A 503 15.98 4.77 -6.59
C TYR A 503 17.04 5.88 -6.43
N LEU A 504 18.31 5.52 -6.26
CA LEU A 504 19.40 6.46 -6.01
C LEU A 504 19.61 7.40 -7.23
N LEU A 505 19.48 6.87 -8.46
CA LEU A 505 19.48 7.64 -9.70
C LEU A 505 18.18 8.44 -9.97
N ARG A 506 17.17 8.36 -9.08
CA ARG A 506 15.84 8.97 -9.23
C ARG A 506 15.15 8.61 -10.55
N ASN A 507 15.24 7.33 -10.96
CA ASN A 507 14.59 6.77 -12.14
C ASN A 507 13.22 6.12 -11.86
N LEU A 508 12.95 5.67 -10.63
CA LEU A 508 11.65 5.10 -10.27
C LEU A 508 10.51 6.11 -10.49
N GLY A 509 9.49 5.70 -11.27
CA GLY A 509 8.39 6.51 -11.79
C GLY A 509 8.51 6.85 -13.29
N LYS A 510 9.72 6.84 -13.87
CA LYS A 510 9.98 7.06 -15.31
C LYS A 510 9.65 5.83 -16.16
N PRO A 511 9.44 5.96 -17.48
CA PRO A 511 9.35 4.82 -18.40
C PRO A 511 10.49 3.79 -18.22
N TYR A 512 10.26 2.53 -18.58
CA TYR A 512 11.25 1.46 -18.38
C TYR A 512 12.55 1.70 -19.18
N SER A 513 12.46 2.37 -20.33
CA SER A 513 13.57 2.85 -21.15
C SER A 513 14.56 3.78 -20.44
N ASP A 514 14.10 4.45 -19.39
CA ASP A 514 14.84 5.49 -18.66
C ASP A 514 15.48 4.92 -17.38
N THR A 515 15.25 3.63 -17.11
CA THR A 515 15.87 2.88 -16.02
C THR A 515 17.21 2.29 -16.47
N VAL A 516 18.03 1.88 -15.51
CA VAL A 516 19.29 1.17 -15.76
C VAL A 516 19.12 -0.30 -15.39
N GLY A 517 19.79 -1.19 -16.13
CA GLY A 517 19.92 -2.59 -15.78
C GLY A 517 21.05 -2.78 -14.77
N VAL A 518 20.98 -3.85 -13.98
CA VAL A 518 21.98 -4.18 -12.97
C VAL A 518 22.52 -5.60 -13.15
N VAL A 519 23.80 -5.77 -12.87
CA VAL A 519 24.47 -7.07 -12.74
C VAL A 519 25.19 -7.10 -11.39
N ASP A 520 24.85 -8.09 -10.55
CA ASP A 520 25.64 -8.40 -9.37
C ASP A 520 26.45 -9.68 -9.61
N LEU A 521 27.72 -9.69 -9.23
CA LEU A 521 28.55 -10.88 -9.18
C LEU A 521 28.96 -11.11 -7.73
N GLY A 522 28.20 -11.99 -7.06
CA GLY A 522 28.51 -12.48 -5.73
C GLY A 522 29.42 -13.72 -5.76
N GLY A 523 29.81 -14.20 -4.57
CA GLY A 523 30.73 -15.35 -4.44
C GLY A 523 30.14 -16.74 -4.70
N GLY A 524 28.90 -16.84 -5.20
CA GLY A 524 28.23 -18.13 -5.45
C GLY A 524 27.09 -18.10 -6.48
N SER A 525 26.78 -16.93 -7.03
CA SER A 525 25.85 -16.71 -8.13
C SER A 525 26.10 -15.34 -8.76
N VAL A 526 25.68 -15.18 -10.01
CA VAL A 526 25.57 -13.87 -10.69
C VAL A 526 24.10 -13.60 -10.97
N GLN A 527 23.67 -12.35 -10.76
CA GLN A 527 22.29 -11.89 -10.87
C GLN A 527 22.23 -10.85 -11.99
N MET A 528 21.23 -10.95 -12.87
CA MET A 528 20.92 -9.95 -13.90
C MET A 528 19.49 -9.47 -13.68
N ALA A 529 19.27 -8.15 -13.59
CA ALA A 529 17.94 -7.57 -13.47
C ALA A 529 17.80 -6.27 -14.28
N TYR A 530 16.79 -6.17 -15.14
CA TYR A 530 16.48 -4.93 -15.88
C TYR A 530 15.01 -4.89 -16.32
N ALA A 531 14.47 -3.68 -16.53
CA ALA A 531 13.07 -3.54 -16.89
C ALA A 531 12.82 -3.73 -18.41
N ILE A 532 11.77 -4.47 -18.72
CA ILE A 532 11.35 -4.88 -20.07
C ILE A 532 9.99 -4.27 -20.44
N SER A 533 9.58 -4.45 -21.70
CA SER A 533 8.26 -4.02 -22.16
C SER A 533 7.14 -4.98 -21.66
N GLU A 534 5.87 -4.59 -21.83
CA GLU A 534 4.74 -5.46 -21.50
C GLU A 534 4.59 -6.61 -22.51
N GLU A 535 5.00 -6.38 -23.76
CA GLU A 535 5.06 -7.36 -24.84
C GLU A 535 6.19 -8.40 -24.63
N ASP A 536 7.39 -7.95 -24.22
CA ASP A 536 8.49 -8.83 -23.80
C ASP A 536 8.07 -9.68 -22.58
N ALA A 537 7.35 -9.07 -21.62
CA ALA A 537 6.85 -9.76 -20.44
C ALA A 537 5.77 -10.80 -20.78
N ALA A 538 4.83 -10.47 -21.67
CA ALA A 538 3.78 -11.37 -22.12
C ALA A 538 4.30 -12.54 -23.00
N SER A 539 5.49 -12.40 -23.60
CA SER A 539 6.16 -13.43 -24.40
C SER A 539 7.24 -14.20 -23.64
N ALA A 540 7.40 -13.96 -22.34
CA ALA A 540 8.35 -14.67 -21.48
C ALA A 540 8.07 -16.19 -21.42
N PRO A 541 9.12 -17.04 -21.32
CA PRO A 541 8.92 -18.46 -21.05
C PRO A 541 8.20 -18.65 -19.72
N LYS A 542 7.31 -19.64 -19.67
CA LYS A 542 6.84 -20.16 -18.38
C LYS A 542 8.01 -20.91 -17.73
N PRO A 543 8.33 -20.66 -16.44
CA PRO A 543 9.35 -21.44 -15.74
C PRO A 543 8.94 -22.92 -15.66
N LEU A 544 9.92 -23.82 -15.66
CA LEU A 544 9.66 -25.23 -15.37
C LEU A 544 9.35 -25.42 -13.87
N GLU A 545 8.82 -26.58 -13.50
CA GLU A 545 8.36 -26.84 -12.14
C GLU A 545 9.55 -26.84 -11.15
N GLY A 546 9.65 -25.76 -10.35
CA GLY A 546 10.73 -25.53 -9.39
C GLY A 546 11.77 -24.47 -9.82
N GLU A 547 11.64 -23.86 -10.99
CA GLU A 547 12.51 -22.76 -11.45
C GLU A 547 12.03 -21.37 -11.02
N ASP A 548 12.98 -20.42 -10.92
CA ASP A 548 12.68 -19.00 -10.69
C ASP A 548 11.91 -18.41 -11.90
N ALA A 549 10.84 -17.65 -11.66
CA ALA A 549 10.12 -16.96 -12.73
C ALA A 549 10.96 -15.81 -13.33
N TYR A 550 11.11 -15.82 -14.67
CA TYR A 550 11.91 -14.85 -15.42
C TYR A 550 11.48 -13.38 -15.30
N VAL A 551 10.21 -13.12 -14.95
CA VAL A 551 9.64 -11.76 -14.89
C VAL A 551 8.96 -11.53 -13.55
N ARG A 552 9.39 -10.48 -12.85
CA ARG A 552 8.79 -9.99 -11.61
C ARG A 552 8.04 -8.69 -11.87
N GLU A 553 6.77 -8.62 -11.49
CA GLU A 553 6.02 -7.36 -11.49
C GLU A 553 6.35 -6.54 -10.25
N MET A 554 6.56 -5.23 -10.40
CA MET A 554 6.80 -4.30 -9.29
C MET A 554 6.06 -2.98 -9.49
N TYR A 555 5.40 -2.46 -8.45
CA TYR A 555 4.72 -1.16 -8.49
C TYR A 555 5.49 -0.13 -7.66
N LEU A 556 6.17 0.82 -8.33
CA LEU A 556 7.17 1.69 -7.71
C LEU A 556 6.94 3.15 -8.12
N LYS A 557 6.86 4.05 -7.13
CA LYS A 557 6.54 5.48 -7.28
C LYS A 557 5.41 5.78 -8.30
N GLY A 558 4.34 5.00 -8.25
CA GLY A 558 3.13 5.18 -9.06
C GLY A 558 3.11 4.47 -10.42
N ARG A 559 4.15 3.71 -10.77
CA ARG A 559 4.27 2.99 -12.06
C ARG A 559 4.47 1.49 -11.85
N LYS A 560 3.77 0.68 -12.65
CA LYS A 560 4.06 -0.75 -12.82
C LYS A 560 5.29 -0.93 -13.73
N TYR A 561 6.21 -1.78 -13.31
CA TYR A 561 7.33 -2.28 -14.09
C TYR A 561 7.21 -3.79 -14.24
N PHE A 562 7.54 -4.28 -15.43
CA PHE A 562 7.89 -5.67 -15.67
C PHE A 562 9.41 -5.76 -15.61
N LEU A 563 9.94 -6.51 -14.66
CA LEU A 563 11.37 -6.64 -14.43
C LEU A 563 11.81 -8.04 -14.88
N TYR A 564 12.60 -8.13 -15.95
CA TYR A 564 13.34 -9.35 -16.21
C TYR A 564 14.34 -9.53 -15.07
N VAL A 565 14.33 -10.70 -14.44
CA VAL A 565 15.31 -11.07 -13.43
C VAL A 565 15.69 -12.53 -13.61
N HIS A 566 16.99 -12.83 -13.56
CA HIS A 566 17.44 -14.21 -13.50
C HIS A 566 18.71 -14.36 -12.64
N ARG A 567 18.81 -15.51 -11.96
CA ARG A 567 19.93 -15.93 -11.12
C ARG A 567 20.67 -17.06 -11.82
N LEU A 568 21.91 -16.83 -12.20
CA LEU A 568 22.76 -17.82 -12.84
C LEU A 568 23.62 -18.50 -11.77
N VAL A 569 23.28 -19.74 -11.42
CA VAL A 569 24.01 -20.57 -10.45
C VAL A 569 25.00 -21.47 -11.19
N SER A 570 26.17 -20.93 -11.52
CA SER A 570 27.27 -21.71 -12.11
C SER A 570 28.64 -21.18 -11.69
N CYS A 571 29.06 -21.57 -10.48
CA CYS A 571 30.45 -21.79 -10.02
C CYS A 571 30.45 -22.02 -8.49
N THR A 572 30.04 -23.20 -8.04
CA THR A 572 30.19 -23.61 -6.63
C THR A 572 31.65 -23.96 -6.32
N TYR A 573 32.47 -22.94 -6.10
CA TYR A 573 33.73 -23.12 -5.38
C TYR A 573 33.42 -23.56 -3.94
N LYS A 574 33.52 -24.88 -3.68
CA LYS A 574 33.45 -25.44 -2.32
C LYS A 574 34.66 -24.98 -1.52
N TYR A 575 34.52 -23.91 -0.76
CA TYR A 575 35.50 -23.55 0.27
C TYR A 575 35.09 -24.22 1.59
N GLY A 576 35.80 -25.30 1.98
CA GLY A 576 35.54 -26.09 3.18
C GLY A 576 35.16 -27.55 2.87
N GLY A 577 36.15 -28.45 2.90
CA GLY A 577 35.95 -29.88 2.70
C GLY A 577 37.14 -30.53 1.98
N GLU A 578 37.08 -30.62 0.66
CA GLU A 578 38.09 -31.27 -0.18
C GLU A 578 38.74 -30.26 -1.13
N GLY A 579 40.06 -30.12 -1.05
CA GLY A 579 40.83 -29.24 -1.94
C GLY A 579 41.06 -29.87 -3.31
N LEU A 580 40.50 -29.28 -4.36
CA LEU A 580 40.91 -29.56 -5.74
C LEU A 580 42.40 -29.21 -5.91
N LYS A 581 43.25 -30.23 -6.14
CA LYS A 581 44.67 -30.03 -6.45
C LYS A 581 44.83 -29.46 -7.86
N VAL A 582 44.75 -28.14 -7.97
CA VAL A 582 45.06 -27.41 -9.20
C VAL A 582 46.57 -27.21 -9.30
N ALA A 583 47.14 -27.50 -10.48
CA ALA A 583 48.53 -27.21 -10.82
C ALA A 583 48.58 -26.40 -12.12
N ALA A 584 49.58 -25.52 -12.25
CA ALA A 584 49.78 -24.78 -13.49
C ALA A 584 50.24 -25.72 -14.62
N LEU A 585 49.79 -25.46 -15.86
CA LEU A 585 50.36 -26.08 -17.05
C LEU A 585 51.84 -25.66 -17.19
N GLN A 586 52.69 -26.56 -17.67
CA GLN A 586 54.12 -26.25 -17.92
C GLN A 586 54.31 -25.13 -18.96
N SER A 587 53.32 -24.87 -19.80
CA SER A 587 53.26 -23.75 -20.75
C SER A 587 52.92 -22.40 -20.12
N GLY A 588 52.56 -22.34 -18.83
CA GLY A 588 51.89 -21.20 -18.23
C GLY A 588 50.41 -21.10 -18.64
N ALA A 589 49.77 -20.01 -18.23
CA ALA A 589 48.39 -19.70 -18.59
C ALA A 589 48.28 -19.12 -20.02
N SER A 590 47.11 -19.26 -20.64
CA SER A 590 46.80 -18.71 -21.96
C SER A 590 45.42 -18.09 -21.95
N LEU A 591 45.31 -16.86 -22.49
CA LEU A 591 44.04 -16.13 -22.59
C LEU A 591 43.01 -16.91 -23.40
N ASP A 592 43.41 -17.38 -24.58
CA ASP A 592 42.51 -17.97 -25.57
C ASP A 592 42.01 -19.35 -25.12
N GLU A 593 42.90 -20.16 -24.52
CA GLU A 593 42.53 -21.47 -23.96
C GLU A 593 41.68 -21.32 -22.70
N CYS A 594 42.00 -20.36 -21.83
CA CYS A 594 41.16 -20.05 -20.67
C CYS A 594 39.77 -19.60 -21.12
N ARG A 595 39.66 -18.68 -22.10
CA ARG A 595 38.37 -18.22 -22.65
C ARG A 595 37.60 -19.37 -23.31
N ARG A 596 38.26 -20.23 -24.07
CA ARG A 596 37.64 -21.42 -24.69
C ARG A 596 37.05 -22.38 -23.65
N LEU A 597 37.77 -22.61 -22.54
CA LEU A 597 37.29 -23.40 -21.41
C LEU A 597 36.14 -22.69 -20.66
N THR A 598 36.20 -21.37 -20.48
CA THR A 598 35.14 -20.56 -19.87
C THR A 598 33.85 -20.58 -20.70
N ILE A 599 33.92 -20.41 -22.02
CA ILE A 599 32.77 -20.51 -22.94
C ILE A 599 32.11 -21.89 -22.83
N LYS A 600 32.91 -22.95 -22.70
CA LYS A 600 32.41 -24.32 -22.47
C LYS A 600 31.77 -24.48 -21.08
N ALA A 601 32.37 -23.92 -20.03
CA ALA A 601 31.85 -23.98 -18.66
C ALA A 601 30.54 -23.19 -18.47
N LEU A 602 30.41 -22.05 -19.15
CA LEU A 602 29.18 -21.27 -19.24
C LEU A 602 28.11 -21.93 -20.12
N LYS A 603 28.45 -22.91 -20.97
CA LYS A 603 27.54 -23.50 -21.97
C LYS A 603 26.90 -22.44 -22.89
N VAL A 604 27.69 -21.52 -23.43
CA VAL A 604 27.19 -20.47 -24.35
C VAL A 604 26.56 -21.10 -25.61
N ASN A 605 27.18 -22.14 -26.15
CA ASN A 605 26.80 -22.79 -27.40
C ASN A 605 25.85 -24.01 -27.19
N ASP A 606 24.98 -23.96 -26.17
CA ASP A 606 24.04 -25.06 -25.88
C ASP A 606 22.87 -25.08 -26.88
N THR A 607 22.52 -26.25 -27.40
CA THR A 607 21.59 -26.42 -28.53
C THR A 607 20.11 -26.30 -28.15
N LEU A 608 19.80 -26.13 -26.87
CA LEU A 608 18.42 -25.97 -26.35
C LEU A 608 17.68 -24.71 -26.85
N CYS A 609 18.39 -23.68 -27.36
CA CYS A 609 17.79 -22.41 -27.76
C CYS A 609 17.49 -22.26 -29.26
N THR A 610 16.78 -23.23 -29.86
CA THR A 610 16.38 -23.19 -31.28
C THR A 610 15.26 -22.19 -31.61
N HIS A 611 14.47 -21.76 -30.62
CA HIS A 611 13.26 -20.94 -30.84
C HIS A 611 13.19 -19.64 -30.03
N MET A 612 14.18 -19.32 -29.19
CA MET A 612 14.18 -18.13 -28.33
C MET A 612 15.56 -17.48 -28.25
N LYS A 613 15.60 -16.16 -28.00
CA LYS A 613 16.86 -15.44 -27.70
C LYS A 613 17.32 -15.76 -26.27
N CYS A 614 18.49 -16.37 -26.15
CA CYS A 614 19.06 -16.78 -24.87
C CYS A 614 20.31 -15.98 -24.45
N THR A 615 20.78 -16.23 -23.23
CA THR A 615 22.12 -15.88 -22.75
C THR A 615 23.03 -17.11 -22.91
N PHE A 616 23.11 -17.95 -21.89
CA PHE A 616 23.87 -19.20 -21.89
C PHE A 616 23.13 -20.31 -21.14
N GLY A 617 23.47 -21.57 -21.40
CA GLY A 617 22.90 -22.73 -20.69
C GLY A 617 21.38 -22.89 -20.80
N GLY A 618 20.77 -22.42 -21.90
CA GLY A 618 19.31 -22.48 -22.13
C GLY A 618 18.50 -21.27 -21.63
N VAL A 619 19.13 -20.34 -20.90
CA VAL A 619 18.44 -19.26 -20.17
C VAL A 619 17.96 -18.14 -21.10
N TRP A 620 16.65 -17.83 -21.09
CA TRP A 620 16.08 -16.71 -21.86
C TRP A 620 16.68 -15.35 -21.45
N ASN A 621 16.95 -14.47 -22.43
CA ASN A 621 17.66 -13.21 -22.17
C ASN A 621 16.79 -11.96 -21.94
N GLY A 622 15.48 -12.13 -21.73
CA GLY A 622 14.57 -11.01 -21.47
C GLY A 622 14.24 -10.15 -22.70
N GLY A 623 14.38 -10.69 -23.91
CA GLY A 623 14.12 -9.99 -25.18
C GLY A 623 15.23 -9.04 -25.64
N ARG A 624 15.88 -8.37 -24.66
CA ARG A 624 16.77 -7.22 -24.74
C ARG A 624 16.05 -5.94 -25.19
N GLY A 625 16.27 -4.83 -24.47
CA GLY A 625 15.54 -3.59 -24.74
C GLY A 625 16.06 -2.37 -23.99
N GLY A 626 15.25 -1.31 -23.94
CA GLY A 626 15.64 0.01 -23.42
C GLY A 626 16.25 -0.01 -22.01
N GLY A 627 15.67 -0.78 -21.08
CA GLY A 627 16.18 -0.91 -19.72
C GLY A 627 17.53 -1.63 -19.59
N GLN A 628 17.99 -2.34 -20.63
CA GLN A 628 19.32 -2.99 -20.67
C GLN A 628 20.39 -2.09 -21.31
N LYS A 629 20.03 -0.93 -21.88
CA LYS A 629 20.97 -0.07 -22.63
C LYS A 629 22.10 0.47 -21.75
N ASN A 630 21.76 0.84 -20.52
CA ASN A 630 22.68 1.39 -19.53
C ASN A 630 22.84 0.37 -18.40
N MET A 631 24.03 -0.22 -18.26
CA MET A 631 24.29 -1.27 -17.26
C MET A 631 25.15 -0.74 -16.11
N PHE A 632 24.69 -0.99 -14.88
CA PHE A 632 25.43 -0.85 -13.64
C PHE A 632 25.88 -2.24 -13.17
N VAL A 633 27.16 -2.39 -12.86
CA VAL A 633 27.78 -3.71 -12.62
C VAL A 633 28.54 -3.67 -11.30
N ALA A 634 28.18 -4.54 -10.36
CA ALA A 634 28.53 -4.42 -8.95
C ALA A 634 29.54 -5.48 -8.46
N SER A 635 29.86 -5.41 -7.16
CA SER A 635 30.60 -6.42 -6.40
C SER A 635 31.93 -6.85 -7.06
N PHE A 636 32.16 -8.15 -7.31
CA PHE A 636 33.46 -8.66 -7.76
C PHE A 636 33.94 -8.09 -9.09
N PHE A 637 33.06 -7.56 -9.95
CA PHE A 637 33.48 -6.83 -11.16
C PHE A 637 34.21 -5.53 -10.83
N PHE A 638 33.73 -4.76 -9.83
CA PHE A 638 34.40 -3.54 -9.39
C PHE A 638 35.74 -3.87 -8.71
N ASP A 639 35.73 -4.85 -7.80
CA ASP A 639 36.91 -5.19 -6.99
C ASP A 639 38.04 -5.76 -7.87
N ARG A 640 37.77 -6.71 -8.78
CA ARG A 640 38.77 -7.20 -9.75
C ARG A 640 39.28 -6.10 -10.68
N ALA A 641 38.44 -5.16 -11.11
CA ALA A 641 38.87 -4.04 -11.95
C ALA A 641 39.80 -3.05 -11.21
N ALA A 642 39.51 -2.79 -9.94
CA ALA A 642 40.33 -1.95 -9.08
C ALA A 642 41.66 -2.63 -8.71
N GLU A 643 41.65 -3.94 -8.45
CA GLU A 643 42.85 -4.74 -8.20
C GLU A 643 43.75 -4.86 -9.45
N ALA A 644 43.16 -5.12 -10.62
CA ALA A 644 43.86 -5.19 -11.90
C ALA A 644 44.48 -3.84 -12.33
N GLY A 645 44.03 -2.74 -11.71
CA GLY A 645 44.62 -1.41 -11.81
C GLY A 645 44.03 -0.50 -12.89
N PHE A 646 42.94 -0.90 -13.56
CA PHE A 646 42.23 -0.06 -14.53
C PHE A 646 41.06 0.74 -13.93
N VAL A 647 40.81 0.58 -12.62
CA VAL A 647 39.91 1.42 -11.81
C VAL A 647 40.64 1.96 -10.58
N ASP A 648 40.24 3.15 -10.12
CA ASP A 648 40.65 3.71 -8.83
C ASP A 648 39.71 3.21 -7.71
N PRO A 649 40.19 2.40 -6.74
CA PRO A 649 39.37 1.91 -5.62
C PRO A 649 38.83 3.02 -4.71
N LYS A 650 39.31 4.26 -4.82
CA LYS A 650 38.77 5.42 -4.08
C LYS A 650 37.50 5.99 -4.69
N GLN A 651 37.19 5.68 -5.95
CA GLN A 651 35.98 6.17 -6.61
C GLN A 651 34.77 5.28 -6.26
N PRO A 652 33.58 5.84 -6.00
CA PRO A 652 32.38 5.05 -5.72
C PRO A 652 31.78 4.40 -6.99
N VAL A 653 32.10 4.95 -8.17
CA VAL A 653 31.72 4.50 -9.52
C VAL A 653 32.90 4.65 -10.48
N ALA A 654 32.98 3.78 -11.48
CA ALA A 654 33.93 3.91 -12.58
C ALA A 654 33.28 3.54 -13.92
N THR A 655 33.53 4.34 -14.96
CA THR A 655 33.02 4.10 -16.31
C THR A 655 34.07 3.35 -17.12
N VAL A 656 33.73 2.14 -17.58
CA VAL A 656 34.65 1.23 -18.32
C VAL A 656 33.94 0.60 -19.52
N ARG A 657 34.63 -0.24 -20.29
CA ARG A 657 34.04 -1.13 -21.29
C ARG A 657 34.47 -2.57 -21.05
N PRO A 658 33.72 -3.60 -21.48
CA PRO A 658 34.13 -5.00 -21.34
C PRO A 658 35.52 -5.29 -21.93
N ILE A 659 35.92 -4.66 -23.05
CA ILE A 659 37.25 -4.85 -23.65
C ILE A 659 38.41 -4.42 -22.73
N ASP A 660 38.15 -3.61 -21.71
CA ASP A 660 39.18 -3.21 -20.74
C ASP A 660 39.48 -4.34 -19.72
N PHE A 661 38.51 -5.25 -19.47
CA PHE A 661 38.75 -6.52 -18.76
C PHE A 661 39.60 -7.48 -19.61
N GLU A 662 39.40 -7.59 -20.92
CA GLU A 662 40.22 -8.44 -21.81
C GLU A 662 41.71 -8.02 -21.78
N LYS A 663 41.99 -6.71 -21.81
CA LYS A 663 43.35 -6.17 -21.71
C LYS A 663 44.01 -6.53 -20.37
N ALA A 664 43.24 -6.43 -19.28
CA ALA A 664 43.70 -6.84 -17.95
C ALA A 664 43.95 -8.35 -17.87
N ALA A 665 43.04 -9.17 -18.40
CA ALA A 665 43.18 -10.61 -18.52
C ALA A 665 44.44 -10.98 -19.32
N LYS A 666 44.69 -10.34 -20.47
CA LYS A 666 45.88 -10.59 -21.29
C LYS A 666 47.18 -10.29 -20.54
N LYS A 667 47.21 -9.22 -19.74
CA LYS A 667 48.35 -8.90 -18.85
C LYS A 667 48.50 -9.93 -17.72
N ALA A 668 47.40 -10.40 -17.13
CA ALA A 668 47.42 -11.37 -16.03
C ALA A 668 47.80 -12.78 -16.50
N CYS A 669 47.23 -13.28 -17.59
CA CYS A 669 47.54 -14.60 -18.13
C CYS A 669 48.98 -14.70 -18.70
N SER A 670 49.61 -13.55 -19.01
CA SER A 670 51.02 -13.46 -19.45
C SER A 670 52.00 -13.13 -18.31
N MET A 671 51.61 -13.25 -17.03
CA MET A 671 52.51 -13.05 -15.89
C MET A 671 53.05 -14.37 -15.35
N LYS A 672 54.29 -14.35 -14.85
CA LYS A 672 54.76 -15.39 -13.93
C LYS A 672 54.29 -15.06 -12.51
N ILE A 673 54.16 -16.07 -11.65
CA ILE A 673 53.58 -15.88 -10.31
C ILE A 673 54.46 -14.99 -9.41
N GLU A 674 55.78 -15.10 -9.56
CA GLU A 674 56.81 -14.30 -8.87
C GLU A 674 56.74 -12.82 -9.26
N GLU A 675 56.29 -12.53 -10.48
CA GLU A 675 56.07 -11.17 -10.99
C GLU A 675 54.71 -10.59 -10.56
N GLY A 676 53.81 -11.43 -10.01
CA GLY A 676 52.41 -11.11 -9.73
C GLY A 676 52.24 -9.90 -8.82
N LYS A 677 52.90 -9.88 -7.66
CA LYS A 677 52.88 -8.73 -6.73
C LYS A 677 53.45 -7.45 -7.34
N SER A 678 54.45 -7.55 -8.22
CA SER A 678 55.02 -6.37 -8.91
C SER A 678 54.07 -5.84 -9.99
N LYS A 679 53.41 -6.71 -10.75
CA LYS A 679 52.50 -6.34 -11.84
C LYS A 679 51.11 -5.93 -11.33
N PHE A 680 50.67 -6.45 -10.19
CA PHE A 680 49.34 -6.25 -9.61
C PHE A 680 49.42 -6.11 -8.07
N PRO A 681 50.02 -5.03 -7.54
CA PRO A 681 50.30 -4.85 -6.11
C PRO A 681 49.07 -4.71 -5.19
N ARG A 682 47.87 -4.66 -5.76
CA ARG A 682 46.59 -4.57 -5.02
C ARG A 682 45.94 -5.94 -4.77
N VAL A 683 46.39 -7.01 -5.45
CA VAL A 683 45.80 -8.35 -5.34
C VAL A 683 46.36 -9.06 -4.10
N GLU A 684 45.47 -9.63 -3.28
CA GLU A 684 45.85 -10.48 -2.14
C GLU A 684 46.64 -11.71 -2.61
N GLU A 685 47.53 -12.26 -1.78
CA GLU A 685 48.50 -13.26 -2.25
C GLU A 685 47.85 -14.55 -2.72
N ASP A 686 46.89 -15.06 -1.95
CA ASP A 686 46.10 -16.24 -2.26
C ASP A 686 45.22 -16.07 -3.52
N ASN A 687 44.94 -14.83 -3.92
CA ASN A 687 44.13 -14.49 -5.10
C ASN A 687 44.95 -14.33 -6.39
N LEU A 688 46.27 -14.14 -6.30
CA LEU A 688 47.14 -13.97 -7.49
C LEU A 688 47.10 -15.14 -8.50
N PRO A 689 47.07 -16.43 -8.09
CA PRO A 689 46.99 -17.55 -9.03
C PRO A 689 45.72 -17.53 -9.89
N TYR A 690 44.64 -16.95 -9.38
CA TYR A 690 43.32 -16.98 -10.01
C TYR A 690 43.01 -15.74 -10.88
N LEU A 691 43.79 -14.66 -10.75
CA LEU A 691 43.56 -13.37 -11.43
C LEU A 691 43.35 -13.47 -12.96
N CYS A 692 44.08 -14.35 -13.64
CA CYS A 692 43.87 -14.62 -15.07
C CYS A 692 42.47 -15.21 -15.33
N MET A 693 42.09 -16.23 -14.56
CA MET A 693 40.80 -16.91 -14.68
C MET A 693 39.63 -15.97 -14.35
N ASP A 694 39.74 -15.17 -13.29
CA ASP A 694 38.72 -14.21 -12.87
C ASP A 694 38.44 -13.15 -13.95
N LEU A 695 39.49 -12.56 -14.53
CA LEU A 695 39.36 -11.51 -15.54
C LEU A 695 38.86 -12.08 -16.89
N VAL A 696 39.29 -13.30 -17.25
CA VAL A 696 38.72 -14.02 -18.40
C VAL A 696 37.25 -14.35 -18.17
N TYR A 697 36.89 -14.86 -16.99
CA TYR A 697 35.51 -15.17 -16.63
C TYR A 697 34.61 -13.94 -16.71
N GLN A 698 35.01 -12.83 -16.09
CA GLN A 698 34.26 -11.57 -16.10
C GLN A 698 34.08 -11.02 -17.52
N TYR A 699 35.13 -11.02 -18.35
CA TYR A 699 35.02 -10.58 -19.75
C TYR A 699 34.11 -11.49 -20.58
N THR A 700 34.29 -12.81 -20.49
CA THR A 700 33.49 -13.82 -21.22
C THR A 700 32.02 -13.77 -20.79
N LEU A 701 31.75 -13.56 -19.51
CA LEU A 701 30.40 -13.44 -18.96
C LEU A 701 29.68 -12.17 -19.44
N LEU A 702 30.38 -11.04 -19.57
CA LEU A 702 29.82 -9.79 -20.12
C LEU A 702 29.52 -9.91 -21.63
N ILE A 703 30.44 -10.51 -22.40
CA ILE A 703 30.34 -10.61 -23.86
C ILE A 703 29.59 -11.86 -24.29
N ASP A 704 30.20 -13.03 -24.15
CA ASP A 704 29.66 -14.29 -24.67
C ASP A 704 28.44 -14.75 -23.84
N GLY A 705 28.36 -14.38 -22.56
CA GLY A 705 27.23 -14.70 -21.68
C GLY A 705 26.04 -13.74 -21.80
N PHE A 706 26.21 -12.47 -21.41
CA PHE A 706 25.14 -11.47 -21.41
C PHE A 706 24.92 -10.79 -22.77
N GLY A 707 25.86 -10.91 -23.71
CA GLY A 707 25.73 -10.37 -25.05
C GLY A 707 25.87 -8.85 -25.15
N LEU A 708 26.67 -8.24 -24.27
CA LEU A 708 27.06 -6.83 -24.40
C LEU A 708 28.09 -6.65 -25.52
N GLU A 709 28.20 -5.45 -26.08
CA GLU A 709 29.25 -5.15 -27.06
C GLU A 709 30.61 -4.88 -26.39
N PRO A 710 31.76 -5.34 -26.93
CA PRO A 710 33.08 -5.06 -26.35
C PRO A 710 33.41 -3.58 -26.17
N SER A 711 32.83 -2.72 -27.01
CA SER A 711 32.96 -1.26 -26.98
C SER A 711 31.89 -0.56 -26.13
N GLN A 712 30.85 -1.27 -25.64
CA GLN A 712 29.77 -0.69 -24.85
C GLN A 712 30.30 -0.12 -23.54
N THR A 713 29.86 1.08 -23.20
CA THR A 713 30.14 1.71 -21.93
C THR A 713 29.26 1.11 -20.83
N ILE A 714 29.89 0.62 -19.76
CA ILE A 714 29.23 0.13 -18.54
C ILE A 714 29.74 0.90 -17.32
N THR A 715 28.92 0.98 -16.27
CA THR A 715 29.31 1.63 -15.01
C THR A 715 29.60 0.57 -13.96
N LEU A 716 30.86 0.40 -13.58
CA LEU A 716 31.18 -0.37 -12.37
C LEU A 716 30.79 0.45 -11.15
N VAL A 717 30.12 -0.16 -10.17
CA VAL A 717 29.56 0.55 -9.03
C VAL A 717 29.87 -0.16 -7.72
N LYS A 718 30.25 0.63 -6.70
CA LYS A 718 30.33 0.20 -5.30
C LYS A 718 29.39 1.01 -4.42
N LYS A 719 29.28 2.32 -4.67
CA LYS A 719 28.27 3.20 -4.07
C LYS A 719 27.68 4.15 -5.13
N VAL A 720 26.40 4.53 -5.00
CA VAL A 720 25.79 5.58 -5.84
C VAL A 720 25.67 6.86 -5.02
N LYS A 721 25.98 8.01 -5.62
CA LYS A 721 25.79 9.33 -4.99
C LYS A 721 24.30 9.67 -4.88
N TYR A 722 23.89 10.21 -3.73
CA TYR A 722 22.55 10.73 -3.49
C TYR A 722 22.65 11.99 -2.63
N GLY A 723 22.48 13.15 -3.26
CA GLY A 723 22.95 14.42 -2.70
C GLY A 723 24.48 14.38 -2.53
N GLU A 724 24.97 14.89 -1.40
CA GLU A 724 26.40 14.95 -1.07
C GLU A 724 26.98 13.60 -0.58
N HIS A 725 26.13 12.63 -0.24
CA HIS A 725 26.54 11.34 0.33
C HIS A 725 26.61 10.22 -0.73
N ALA A 726 27.21 9.09 -0.36
CA ALA A 726 27.27 7.89 -1.20
C ALA A 726 26.72 6.66 -0.44
N VAL A 727 25.70 6.01 -1.01
CA VAL A 727 24.99 4.85 -0.43
C VAL A 727 25.39 3.57 -1.17
N GLU A 728 25.52 2.45 -0.46
CA GLU A 728 25.94 1.18 -1.06
C GLU A 728 25.01 0.71 -2.19
N ALA A 729 25.61 0.21 -3.28
CA ALA A 729 24.90 -0.22 -4.48
C ALA A 729 24.44 -1.69 -4.41
N ALA A 730 23.96 -2.12 -3.24
CA ALA A 730 23.58 -3.49 -2.94
C ALA A 730 22.07 -3.62 -2.66
N TRP A 731 21.56 -4.85 -2.60
CA TRP A 731 20.14 -5.14 -2.36
C TRP A 731 19.50 -4.52 -1.08
N PRO A 732 20.20 -4.25 0.05
CA PRO A 732 19.54 -3.87 1.30
C PRO A 732 18.68 -2.60 1.26
N LEU A 733 19.04 -1.57 0.48
CA LEU A 733 18.22 -0.36 0.37
C LEU A 733 16.88 -0.65 -0.33
N GLY A 734 16.87 -1.47 -1.38
CA GLY A 734 15.66 -1.85 -2.11
C GLY A 734 14.70 -2.65 -1.24
N SER A 735 15.22 -3.58 -0.43
CA SER A 735 14.43 -4.34 0.55
C SER A 735 13.89 -3.45 1.67
N ALA A 736 14.67 -2.46 2.13
CA ALA A 736 14.20 -1.45 3.07
C ALA A 736 13.09 -0.57 2.48
N ILE A 737 13.24 -0.12 1.24
CA ILE A 737 12.23 0.68 0.51
C ILE A 737 10.93 -0.11 0.38
N GLU A 738 10.96 -1.39 -0.01
CA GLU A 738 9.75 -2.24 -0.06
C GLU A 738 9.03 -2.30 1.30
N ALA A 739 9.80 -2.51 2.37
CA ALA A 739 9.29 -2.59 3.74
C ALA A 739 8.67 -1.27 4.26
N VAL A 740 9.21 -0.10 3.89
CA VAL A 740 8.67 1.21 4.32
C VAL A 740 7.69 1.87 3.36
N SER A 741 7.65 1.45 2.09
CA SER A 741 6.70 1.97 1.08
C SER A 741 5.27 1.48 1.29
N SER A 742 5.07 0.52 2.19
CA SER A 742 3.88 -0.31 2.28
C SER A 742 2.98 0.06 3.47
N PRO A 743 1.94 0.89 3.29
CA PRO A 743 0.64 0.45 3.78
C PRO A 743 0.29 -0.81 2.98
N LYS A 744 0.24 -1.98 3.62
CA LYS A 744 -0.09 -3.25 2.93
C LYS A 744 -1.48 -3.14 2.32
N SER A 745 -1.56 -2.84 1.01
CA SER A 745 -2.70 -3.24 0.21
C SER A 745 -2.76 -4.77 0.25
N PRO A 746 -3.95 -5.40 0.40
CA PRO A 746 -4.06 -6.81 0.78
C PRO A 746 -3.73 -7.82 -0.35
N ILE A 747 -2.86 -7.41 -1.29
CA ILE A 747 -2.58 -8.10 -2.55
C ILE A 747 -1.14 -8.67 -2.57
N PHE A 748 -0.18 -8.04 -1.88
CA PHE A 748 1.25 -8.40 -1.94
C PHE A 748 1.88 -8.65 -0.57
N THR A 749 1.42 -9.72 0.09
CA THR A 749 2.20 -10.81 0.72
C THR A 749 1.15 -11.73 1.36
N ILE A 750 0.64 -12.67 0.57
CA ILE A 750 -0.48 -13.51 0.99
C ILE A 750 0.09 -14.80 1.60
N ALA A 751 -0.04 -14.95 2.92
CA ALA A 751 0.37 -16.17 3.61
C ALA A 751 -0.43 -17.38 3.09
N THR A 752 0.15 -18.58 3.12
CA THR A 752 -0.42 -19.78 2.47
C THR A 752 -1.84 -20.13 2.96
N ARG A 753 -2.14 -19.87 4.25
CA ARG A 753 -3.50 -19.98 4.80
C ARG A 753 -4.45 -18.93 4.17
N THR A 754 -4.01 -17.69 4.06
CA THR A 754 -4.76 -16.62 3.39
C THR A 754 -5.03 -16.97 1.92
N VAL A 755 -4.03 -17.46 1.17
CA VAL A 755 -4.18 -17.93 -0.23
C VAL A 755 -5.33 -18.93 -0.33
N LEU A 756 -5.29 -19.99 0.47
CA LEU A 756 -6.28 -21.07 0.39
C LEU A 756 -7.70 -20.59 0.76
N SER A 757 -7.83 -19.79 1.82
CA SER A 757 -9.12 -19.22 2.20
C SER A 757 -9.73 -18.36 1.09
N LEU A 758 -8.90 -17.67 0.31
CA LEU A 758 -9.34 -16.90 -0.85
C LEU A 758 -9.68 -17.81 -2.05
N SER A 759 -8.95 -18.90 -2.30
CA SER A 759 -9.34 -19.92 -3.28
C SER A 759 -10.71 -20.56 -2.96
N LEU A 760 -11.02 -20.76 -1.67
CA LEU A 760 -12.37 -21.16 -1.21
C LEU A 760 -13.42 -20.12 -1.58
N VAL A 761 -13.15 -18.82 -1.37
CA VAL A 761 -14.05 -17.73 -1.78
C VAL A 761 -14.24 -17.71 -3.31
N THR A 762 -13.16 -17.88 -4.09
CA THR A 762 -13.22 -18.01 -5.56
C THR A 762 -14.18 -19.12 -5.98
N ILE A 763 -13.95 -20.35 -5.52
CA ILE A 763 -14.75 -21.52 -5.95
C ILE A 763 -16.20 -21.37 -5.51
N ASN A 764 -16.46 -20.97 -4.25
CA ASN A 764 -17.83 -20.77 -3.76
C ASN A 764 -18.57 -19.59 -4.41
N TYR A 765 -17.86 -18.58 -4.93
CA TYR A 765 -18.46 -17.53 -5.73
C TYR A 765 -18.84 -18.02 -7.13
N LEU A 766 -17.93 -18.72 -7.81
CA LEU A 766 -18.15 -19.25 -9.15
C LEU A 766 -19.27 -20.30 -9.17
N LEU A 767 -19.38 -21.12 -8.12
CA LEU A 767 -20.51 -22.05 -7.89
C LEU A 767 -21.80 -21.36 -7.39
N ARG A 768 -21.78 -20.04 -7.17
CA ARG A 768 -22.91 -19.23 -6.64
C ARG A 768 -23.43 -19.71 -5.28
N ASN A 769 -22.53 -20.15 -4.40
CA ASN A 769 -22.83 -20.61 -3.04
C ASN A 769 -22.64 -19.53 -1.97
N LEU A 770 -21.82 -18.50 -2.21
CA LEU A 770 -21.71 -17.37 -1.27
C LEU A 770 -23.05 -16.62 -1.11
N GLY A 771 -23.43 -16.39 0.15
CA GLY A 771 -24.74 -15.90 0.61
C GLY A 771 -25.65 -17.00 1.20
N LYS A 772 -25.45 -18.27 0.81
CA LYS A 772 -26.19 -19.45 1.33
C LYS A 772 -25.64 -19.92 2.70
N PRO A 773 -26.37 -20.75 3.46
CA PRO A 773 -25.84 -21.40 4.65
C PRO A 773 -24.50 -22.14 4.40
N TYR A 774 -23.68 -22.32 5.43
CA TYR A 774 -22.35 -22.93 5.27
C TYR A 774 -22.41 -24.39 4.76
N SER A 775 -23.52 -25.10 5.02
CA SER A 775 -23.84 -26.43 4.47
C SER A 775 -23.85 -26.52 2.95
N ASP A 776 -24.08 -25.38 2.28
CA ASP A 776 -24.23 -25.29 0.83
C ASP A 776 -22.91 -24.88 0.17
N THR A 777 -21.88 -24.60 0.97
CA THR A 777 -20.53 -24.30 0.48
C THR A 777 -19.74 -25.57 0.19
N VAL A 778 -18.65 -25.43 -0.55
CA VAL A 778 -17.70 -26.50 -0.83
C VAL A 778 -16.38 -26.23 -0.13
N GLY A 779 -15.75 -27.29 0.40
CA GLY A 779 -14.39 -27.25 0.91
C GLY A 779 -13.37 -27.30 -0.22
N VAL A 780 -12.15 -26.85 0.07
CA VAL A 780 -11.02 -26.82 -0.85
C VAL A 780 -9.81 -27.48 -0.22
N VAL A 781 -9.17 -28.38 -0.98
CA VAL A 781 -7.85 -28.93 -0.69
C VAL A 781 -6.91 -28.55 -1.83
N ASP A 782 -5.75 -28.02 -1.49
CA ASP A 782 -4.65 -27.77 -2.43
C ASP A 782 -3.44 -28.61 -2.03
N LEU A 783 -2.77 -29.20 -3.03
CA LEU A 783 -1.60 -30.06 -2.85
C LEU A 783 -0.47 -29.53 -3.72
N GLY A 784 0.35 -28.66 -3.14
CA GLY A 784 1.60 -28.19 -3.74
C GLY A 784 2.78 -29.13 -3.46
N GLY A 785 3.98 -28.72 -3.86
CA GLY A 785 5.20 -29.53 -3.66
C GLY A 785 5.67 -29.62 -2.21
N GLY A 786 5.62 -28.52 -1.45
CA GLY A 786 6.14 -28.45 -0.07
C GLY A 786 5.10 -28.56 1.06
N SER A 787 3.82 -28.30 0.77
CA SER A 787 2.72 -28.40 1.73
C SER A 787 1.42 -28.81 1.05
N VAL A 788 0.56 -29.52 1.77
CA VAL A 788 -0.89 -29.64 1.47
C VAL A 788 -1.63 -28.68 2.38
N GLN A 789 -2.74 -28.11 1.93
CA GLN A 789 -3.56 -27.21 2.74
C GLN A 789 -5.05 -27.54 2.56
N MET A 790 -5.86 -27.35 3.62
CA MET A 790 -7.31 -27.59 3.59
C MET A 790 -8.07 -26.42 4.22
N ALA A 791 -9.14 -25.97 3.55
CA ALA A 791 -10.10 -25.01 4.07
C ALA A 791 -11.54 -25.42 3.77
N TYR A 792 -12.46 -25.19 4.71
CA TYR A 792 -13.90 -25.35 4.50
C TYR A 792 -14.69 -24.52 5.51
N ALA A 793 -15.96 -24.22 5.21
CA ALA A 793 -16.81 -23.48 6.14
C ALA A 793 -17.41 -24.41 7.23
N ILE A 794 -17.40 -23.94 8.47
CA ILE A 794 -17.83 -24.69 9.67
C ILE A 794 -19.02 -23.98 10.35
N SER A 795 -19.63 -24.65 11.34
CA SER A 795 -20.68 -24.05 12.17
C SER A 795 -20.12 -23.00 13.15
N GLU A 796 -20.99 -22.18 13.74
CA GLU A 796 -20.58 -21.21 14.77
C GLU A 796 -20.23 -21.93 16.08
N GLU A 797 -20.87 -23.07 16.33
CA GLU A 797 -20.63 -23.99 17.43
C GLU A 797 -19.26 -24.69 17.32
N ASP A 798 -18.93 -25.23 16.14
CA ASP A 798 -17.60 -25.79 15.85
C ASP A 798 -16.52 -24.71 15.98
N ALA A 799 -16.78 -23.50 15.46
CA ALA A 799 -15.86 -22.37 15.55
C ALA A 799 -15.61 -21.90 16.99
N ALA A 800 -16.65 -21.86 17.83
CA ALA A 800 -16.54 -21.55 19.25
C ALA A 800 -15.80 -22.67 20.04
N SER A 801 -15.80 -23.90 19.55
CA SER A 801 -15.07 -25.04 20.11
C SER A 801 -13.59 -25.15 19.70
N ALA A 802 -13.14 -24.27 18.80
CA ALA A 802 -11.79 -24.34 18.23
C ALA A 802 -10.69 -24.21 19.30
N PRO A 803 -9.56 -24.94 19.17
CA PRO A 803 -8.42 -24.74 20.05
C PRO A 803 -7.93 -23.30 19.98
N LYS A 804 -7.63 -22.70 21.14
CA LYS A 804 -6.89 -21.45 21.17
C LYS A 804 -5.47 -21.74 20.67
N PRO A 805 -4.93 -20.97 19.71
CA PRO A 805 -3.56 -21.16 19.24
C PRO A 805 -2.56 -20.95 20.38
N LEU A 806 -1.43 -21.66 20.32
CA LEU A 806 -0.30 -21.38 21.21
C LEU A 806 0.37 -20.04 20.82
N GLU A 807 1.19 -19.50 21.71
CA GLU A 807 1.81 -18.18 21.52
C GLU A 807 2.81 -18.19 20.36
N GLY A 808 2.37 -17.67 19.20
CA GLY A 808 3.11 -17.70 17.93
C GLY A 808 2.47 -18.54 16.83
N GLU A 809 1.37 -19.25 17.10
CA GLU A 809 0.65 -20.05 16.09
C GLU A 809 -0.52 -19.30 15.44
N ASP A 810 -0.73 -19.54 14.14
CA ASP A 810 -1.91 -19.08 13.41
C ASP A 810 -3.17 -19.83 13.88
N ALA A 811 -4.22 -19.08 14.23
CA ALA A 811 -5.53 -19.62 14.58
C ALA A 811 -6.13 -20.55 13.48
N TYR A 812 -6.89 -21.55 13.91
CA TYR A 812 -7.55 -22.52 13.02
C TYR A 812 -8.75 -21.96 12.25
N VAL A 813 -9.38 -20.90 12.75
CA VAL A 813 -10.63 -20.35 12.22
C VAL A 813 -10.42 -18.91 11.77
N ARG A 814 -10.81 -18.61 10.53
CA ARG A 814 -10.90 -17.25 9.98
C ARG A 814 -12.36 -16.85 9.85
N GLU A 815 -12.75 -15.73 10.46
CA GLU A 815 -14.05 -15.11 10.17
C GLU A 815 -13.99 -14.32 8.86
N MET A 816 -15.04 -14.42 8.04
CA MET A 816 -15.20 -13.61 6.82
C MET A 816 -16.66 -13.19 6.63
N TYR A 817 -16.90 -11.98 6.12
CA TYR A 817 -18.24 -11.52 5.74
C TYR A 817 -18.35 -11.48 4.21
N LEU A 818 -19.20 -12.33 3.64
CA LEU A 818 -19.24 -12.60 2.20
C LEU A 818 -20.68 -12.54 1.70
N LYS A 819 -20.94 -11.63 0.75
CA LYS A 819 -22.28 -11.40 0.15
C LYS A 819 -23.43 -11.31 1.17
N GLY A 820 -23.22 -10.60 2.28
CA GLY A 820 -24.25 -10.36 3.30
C GLY A 820 -24.43 -11.47 4.34
N ARG A 821 -23.48 -12.42 4.45
CA ARG A 821 -23.49 -13.47 5.47
C ARG A 821 -22.11 -13.60 6.12
N LYS A 822 -22.07 -13.78 7.45
CA LYS A 822 -20.86 -14.18 8.19
C LYS A 822 -20.60 -15.67 7.97
N TYR A 823 -19.34 -16.02 7.70
CA TYR A 823 -18.83 -17.39 7.64
C TYR A 823 -17.67 -17.56 8.60
N PHE A 824 -17.61 -18.74 9.21
CA PHE A 824 -16.43 -19.23 9.92
C PHE A 824 -15.75 -20.25 9.01
N LEU A 825 -14.49 -20.00 8.65
CA LEU A 825 -13.72 -20.92 7.80
C LEU A 825 -12.65 -21.61 8.65
N TYR A 826 -12.70 -22.95 8.71
CA TYR A 826 -11.52 -23.72 9.09
C TYR A 826 -10.46 -23.55 8.01
N VAL A 827 -9.21 -23.27 8.38
CA VAL A 827 -8.07 -23.10 7.46
C VAL A 827 -6.78 -23.62 8.08
N HIS A 828 -6.15 -24.64 7.49
CA HIS A 828 -4.85 -25.14 7.92
C HIS A 828 -3.92 -25.51 6.76
N SER A 829 -2.61 -25.36 6.98
CA SER A 829 -1.54 -25.60 6.00
C SER A 829 -0.48 -26.52 6.60
N TYR A 830 -0.42 -27.76 6.12
CA TYR A 830 0.44 -28.83 6.61
C TYR A 830 1.77 -28.78 5.85
N LEU A 831 2.77 -28.10 6.43
CA LEU A 831 4.13 -28.05 5.88
C LEU A 831 4.80 -29.44 5.97
N HIS A 832 5.71 -29.74 5.05
CA HIS A 832 6.33 -31.06 4.84
C HIS A 832 5.39 -32.14 4.26
N TYR A 833 4.11 -31.81 4.04
CA TYR A 833 3.09 -32.74 3.52
C TYR A 833 2.57 -32.38 2.11
N GLY A 834 3.30 -31.54 1.37
CA GLY A 834 3.13 -31.43 -0.09
C GLY A 834 3.66 -32.66 -0.81
N LEU A 835 3.32 -32.89 -2.08
CA LEU A 835 3.63 -34.17 -2.74
C LEU A 835 5.13 -34.53 -2.74
N LEU A 836 5.99 -33.56 -3.05
CA LEU A 836 7.44 -33.77 -3.11
C LEU A 836 8.05 -33.90 -1.70
N ALA A 837 7.56 -33.11 -0.75
CA ALA A 837 7.96 -33.23 0.65
C ALA A 837 7.53 -34.59 1.25
N ALA A 838 6.32 -35.03 0.95
CA ALA A 838 5.77 -36.30 1.40
C ALA A 838 6.55 -37.50 0.88
N ARG A 839 7.09 -37.44 -0.36
CA ARG A 839 8.06 -38.44 -0.82
C ARG A 839 9.25 -38.53 0.14
N ALA A 840 9.84 -37.40 0.53
CA ALA A 840 10.96 -37.38 1.47
C ALA A 840 10.57 -37.90 2.86
N GLU A 841 9.40 -37.52 3.40
CA GLU A 841 8.96 -38.00 4.71
C GLU A 841 8.58 -39.51 4.71
N ILE A 842 8.00 -40.04 3.63
CA ILE A 842 7.76 -41.49 3.47
C ILE A 842 9.10 -42.26 3.39
N LEU A 843 10.10 -41.71 2.71
CA LEU A 843 11.43 -42.30 2.58
C LEU A 843 12.25 -42.25 3.88
N LYS A 844 12.12 -41.19 4.69
CA LYS A 844 12.72 -41.09 6.04
C LYS A 844 12.12 -42.07 7.05
N VAL A 845 10.95 -42.64 6.73
CA VAL A 845 10.17 -43.50 7.63
C VAL A 845 10.47 -45.00 7.43
N SER A 846 11.12 -45.37 6.33
CA SER A 846 11.86 -46.63 6.17
C SER A 846 13.27 -46.49 6.73
N GLU A 847 13.73 -47.51 7.47
CA GLU A 847 15.06 -47.54 8.10
C GLU A 847 16.17 -47.99 7.11
N ASP A 848 15.79 -48.68 6.02
CA ASP A 848 16.65 -49.08 4.90
C ASP A 848 16.46 -48.19 3.66
N SER A 849 17.46 -48.18 2.77
CA SER A 849 17.35 -47.54 1.45
C SER A 849 16.36 -48.23 0.49
N ASN A 850 15.94 -49.45 0.81
CA ASN A 850 15.04 -50.25 -0.02
C ASN A 850 13.60 -50.02 0.45
N ASN A 851 12.73 -49.45 -0.39
CA ASN A 851 11.43 -48.96 0.04
C ASN A 851 10.25 -49.59 -0.75
N PRO A 852 9.17 -50.05 -0.07
CA PRO A 852 8.02 -50.72 -0.70
C PRO A 852 7.13 -49.81 -1.56
N CYS A 853 7.33 -48.49 -1.55
CA CYS A 853 6.63 -47.56 -2.44
C CYS A 853 7.30 -47.39 -3.82
N ILE A 854 8.47 -47.99 -4.04
CA ILE A 854 9.34 -47.74 -5.20
C ILE A 854 9.27 -48.92 -6.17
N VAL A 855 8.93 -48.62 -7.43
CA VAL A 855 8.66 -49.65 -8.44
C VAL A 855 9.92 -50.42 -8.86
N THR A 856 9.74 -51.71 -9.15
CA THR A 856 10.82 -52.67 -9.40
C THR A 856 11.76 -52.20 -10.51
N GLY A 857 13.07 -52.26 -10.25
CA GLY A 857 14.13 -51.90 -11.19
C GLY A 857 14.80 -50.54 -10.94
N TYR A 858 14.26 -49.70 -10.05
CA TYR A 858 14.90 -48.43 -9.67
C TYR A 858 15.91 -48.58 -8.52
N ASP A 859 17.13 -48.05 -8.71
CA ASP A 859 18.09 -47.65 -7.67
C ASP A 859 18.57 -46.24 -8.03
N GLY A 860 18.62 -45.32 -7.07
CA GLY A 860 18.88 -43.91 -7.32
C GLY A 860 18.95 -43.06 -6.05
N THR A 861 18.61 -41.78 -6.18
CA THR A 861 18.67 -40.81 -5.07
C THR A 861 17.56 -39.79 -5.22
N TYR A 862 16.61 -39.78 -4.29
CA TYR A 862 15.59 -38.74 -4.23
C TYR A 862 16.18 -37.48 -3.59
N LYS A 863 16.03 -36.33 -4.25
CA LYS A 863 16.56 -35.04 -3.76
C LYS A 863 15.42 -34.12 -3.38
N TYR A 864 15.37 -33.73 -2.11
CA TYR A 864 14.41 -32.76 -1.59
C TYR A 864 15.08 -31.88 -0.53
N GLY A 865 14.84 -30.57 -0.54
CA GLY A 865 15.57 -29.63 0.34
C GLY A 865 17.10 -29.63 0.13
N GLY A 866 17.60 -30.12 -1.01
CA GLY A 866 19.04 -30.31 -1.23
C GLY A 866 19.67 -31.49 -0.46
N GLU A 867 18.90 -32.18 0.40
CA GLU A 867 19.28 -33.48 0.95
C GLU A 867 19.03 -34.57 -0.10
N GLY A 868 19.95 -35.53 -0.20
CA GLY A 868 19.85 -36.68 -1.11
C GLY A 868 19.65 -37.97 -0.34
N LEU A 869 18.43 -38.49 -0.34
CA LEU A 869 18.10 -39.80 0.23
C LEU A 869 18.44 -40.88 -0.80
N LYS A 870 19.21 -41.92 -0.45
CA LYS A 870 19.39 -43.07 -1.35
C LYS A 870 18.09 -43.89 -1.35
N VAL A 871 17.61 -44.24 -2.55
CA VAL A 871 16.32 -44.92 -2.74
C VAL A 871 16.46 -46.04 -3.75
N ALA A 872 16.05 -47.26 -3.37
CA ALA A 872 15.96 -48.41 -4.24
C ALA A 872 14.64 -49.18 -4.04
N ALA A 873 14.24 -49.97 -5.02
CA ALA A 873 13.11 -50.89 -4.91
C ALA A 873 13.46 -52.10 -4.02
N LEU A 874 12.46 -52.66 -3.32
CA LEU A 874 12.58 -53.98 -2.69
C LEU A 874 12.73 -55.08 -3.75
N GLN A 875 13.42 -56.18 -3.41
CA GLN A 875 13.52 -57.36 -4.29
C GLN A 875 12.16 -58.02 -4.58
N SER A 876 11.19 -57.86 -3.67
CA SER A 876 9.78 -58.26 -3.85
C SER A 876 8.99 -57.33 -4.79
N GLY A 877 9.56 -56.21 -5.20
CA GLY A 877 8.85 -55.11 -5.85
C GLY A 877 8.03 -54.24 -4.89
N ALA A 878 7.31 -53.27 -5.45
CA ALA A 878 6.47 -52.36 -4.68
C ALA A 878 5.19 -53.05 -4.16
N SER A 879 4.76 -52.63 -2.97
CA SER A 879 3.58 -53.16 -2.28
C SER A 879 2.65 -52.01 -1.89
N LEU A 880 1.40 -52.04 -2.37
CA LEU A 880 0.41 -51.01 -2.05
C LEU A 880 0.13 -50.93 -0.54
N ASP A 881 -0.10 -52.09 0.08
CA ASP A 881 -0.47 -52.18 1.50
C ASP A 881 0.69 -51.74 2.40
N GLU A 882 1.92 -52.12 2.06
CA GLU A 882 3.09 -51.72 2.84
C GLU A 882 3.51 -50.26 2.59
N CYS A 883 3.38 -49.78 1.35
CA CYS A 883 3.54 -48.36 1.07
C CYS A 883 2.51 -47.51 1.83
N ARG A 884 1.25 -47.97 1.92
CA ARG A 884 0.21 -47.32 2.73
C ARG A 884 0.56 -47.35 4.22
N ARG A 885 1.11 -48.47 4.73
CA ARG A 885 1.63 -48.58 6.11
C ARG A 885 2.71 -47.54 6.41
N LEU A 886 3.71 -47.37 5.53
CA LEU A 886 4.72 -46.32 5.70
C LEU A 886 4.11 -44.92 5.60
N THR A 887 3.16 -44.72 4.69
CA THR A 887 2.47 -43.43 4.51
C THR A 887 1.67 -43.02 5.75
N ILE A 888 0.94 -43.94 6.39
CA ILE A 888 0.20 -43.69 7.63
C ILE A 888 1.17 -43.34 8.79
N LYS A 889 2.36 -43.98 8.85
CA LYS A 889 3.43 -43.66 9.80
C LYS A 889 4.04 -42.27 9.54
N ALA A 890 4.24 -41.88 8.28
CA ALA A 890 4.76 -40.56 7.90
C ALA A 890 3.77 -39.41 8.16
N LEU A 891 2.48 -39.63 7.86
CA LEU A 891 1.40 -38.70 8.19
C LEU A 891 1.20 -38.53 9.70
N LYS A 892 1.58 -39.52 10.53
CA LYS A 892 1.28 -39.57 11.97
C LYS A 892 -0.22 -39.48 12.23
N VAL A 893 -0.99 -40.35 11.57
CA VAL A 893 -2.46 -40.41 11.74
C VAL A 893 -2.84 -40.86 13.16
N ASN A 894 -2.08 -41.79 13.72
CA ASN A 894 -2.33 -42.38 15.05
C ASN A 894 -1.50 -41.69 16.16
N ASP A 895 -1.23 -40.38 16.05
CA ASP A 895 -0.40 -39.67 17.02
C ASP A 895 -1.14 -39.48 18.36
N THR A 896 -0.48 -39.91 19.45
CA THR A 896 -0.99 -39.81 20.82
C THR A 896 -1.17 -38.39 21.33
N LEU A 897 -0.71 -37.36 20.62
CA LEU A 897 -0.91 -35.95 20.98
C LEU A 897 -2.40 -35.52 20.99
N CYS A 898 -3.30 -36.24 20.30
CA CYS A 898 -4.72 -35.88 20.22
C CYS A 898 -5.63 -36.80 21.08
N THR A 899 -5.58 -36.64 22.40
CA THR A 899 -6.37 -37.44 23.36
C THR A 899 -7.79 -36.95 23.63
N HIS A 900 -8.08 -35.67 23.37
CA HIS A 900 -9.33 -35.02 23.85
C HIS A 900 -10.11 -34.23 22.79
N MET A 901 -9.71 -34.26 21.51
CA MET A 901 -10.38 -33.53 20.43
C MET A 901 -10.50 -34.40 19.16
N LYS A 902 -11.28 -33.96 18.17
CA LYS A 902 -11.28 -34.57 16.83
C LYS A 902 -10.15 -33.96 16.00
N CYS A 903 -9.16 -34.77 15.60
CA CYS A 903 -8.03 -34.34 14.78
C CYS A 903 -8.07 -34.86 13.33
N THR A 904 -7.20 -34.31 12.49
CA THR A 904 -6.66 -34.95 11.28
C THR A 904 -5.34 -35.64 11.68
N PHE A 905 -4.37 -35.70 10.77
CA PHE A 905 -3.04 -36.25 11.00
C PHE A 905 -2.11 -35.24 11.73
N GLY A 906 -1.07 -35.73 12.40
CA GLY A 906 -0.08 -34.87 13.09
C GLY A 906 -0.64 -34.06 14.27
N GLY A 907 -1.74 -34.50 14.90
CA GLY A 907 -2.35 -33.83 16.06
C GLY A 907 -3.16 -32.57 15.75
N VAL A 908 -3.36 -32.22 14.48
CA VAL A 908 -4.03 -30.99 14.04
C VAL A 908 -5.55 -31.09 14.22
N TRP A 909 -6.19 -30.16 14.93
CA TRP A 909 -7.66 -30.13 15.07
C TRP A 909 -8.36 -30.02 13.71
N ASN A 910 -9.42 -30.81 13.48
CA ASN A 910 -9.94 -31.00 12.12
C ASN A 910 -11.06 -30.05 11.66
N GLY A 911 -11.48 -29.09 12.48
CA GLY A 911 -12.63 -28.22 12.17
C GLY A 911 -14.00 -28.82 12.53
N GLY A 912 -14.05 -29.84 13.39
CA GLY A 912 -15.29 -30.49 13.87
C GLY A 912 -15.85 -31.60 12.97
N ARG A 913 -15.58 -31.49 11.66
CA ARG A 913 -16.15 -32.25 10.53
C ARG A 913 -17.66 -32.07 10.40
N GLY A 914 -18.08 -31.29 9.41
CA GLY A 914 -19.49 -30.92 9.18
C GLY A 914 -19.81 -30.63 7.71
N GLY A 915 -20.91 -29.93 7.47
CA GLY A 915 -21.51 -29.76 6.12
C GLY A 915 -20.55 -29.27 5.04
N GLY A 916 -19.63 -28.34 5.35
CA GLY A 916 -18.66 -27.82 4.38
C GLY A 916 -17.64 -28.85 3.86
N GLN A 917 -17.47 -30.00 4.52
CA GLN A 917 -16.60 -31.09 4.05
C GLN A 917 -17.34 -32.09 3.14
N LYS A 918 -18.67 -31.95 2.96
CA LYS A 918 -19.50 -32.88 2.16
C LYS A 918 -19.14 -32.87 0.68
N ASN A 919 -18.79 -31.71 0.14
CA ASN A 919 -18.41 -31.50 -1.26
C ASN A 919 -16.99 -30.89 -1.28
N MET A 920 -15.99 -31.64 -1.75
CA MET A 920 -14.60 -31.19 -1.78
C MET A 920 -14.13 -30.90 -3.20
N PHE A 921 -13.58 -29.71 -3.40
CA PHE A 921 -12.83 -29.32 -4.59
C PHE A 921 -11.34 -29.48 -4.30
N VAL A 922 -10.63 -30.21 -5.15
CA VAL A 922 -9.27 -30.67 -4.88
C VAL A 922 -8.36 -30.31 -6.05
N ALA A 923 -7.28 -29.58 -5.79
CA ALA A 923 -6.49 -28.88 -6.79
C ALA A 923 -5.07 -29.46 -6.99
N SER A 924 -4.33 -28.84 -7.91
CA SER A 924 -2.88 -29.06 -8.13
C SER A 924 -2.54 -30.54 -8.33
N PHE A 925 -1.53 -31.09 -7.63
CA PHE A 925 -1.02 -32.44 -7.90
C PHE A 925 -2.05 -33.57 -7.86
N PHE A 926 -3.18 -33.41 -7.17
CA PHE A 926 -4.28 -34.38 -7.22
C PHE A 926 -4.92 -34.46 -8.61
N PHE A 927 -5.05 -33.34 -9.33
CA PHE A 927 -5.50 -33.32 -10.71
C PHE A 927 -4.42 -33.93 -11.63
N ASP A 928 -3.17 -33.54 -11.45
CA ASP A 928 -2.08 -33.91 -12.35
C ASP A 928 -1.77 -35.41 -12.29
N ARG A 929 -1.56 -35.98 -11.10
CA ARG A 929 -1.38 -37.43 -10.95
C ARG A 929 -2.60 -38.24 -11.44
N ALA A 930 -3.82 -37.72 -11.31
CA ALA A 930 -5.02 -38.39 -11.84
C ALA A 930 -5.09 -38.37 -13.38
N ALA A 931 -4.67 -37.26 -14.00
CA ALA A 931 -4.59 -37.13 -15.45
C ALA A 931 -3.42 -37.95 -16.03
N GLU A 932 -2.28 -37.99 -15.35
CA GLU A 932 -1.12 -38.80 -15.72
C GLU A 932 -1.39 -40.31 -15.59
N ALA A 933 -2.01 -40.73 -14.48
CA ALA A 933 -2.46 -42.10 -14.25
C ALA A 933 -3.65 -42.54 -15.13
N GLY A 934 -4.13 -41.64 -16.00
CA GLY A 934 -5.06 -41.94 -17.09
C GLY A 934 -6.53 -42.09 -16.70
N PHE A 935 -6.91 -41.79 -15.45
CA PHE A 935 -8.32 -41.81 -15.02
C PHE A 935 -9.02 -40.43 -15.08
N VAL A 936 -8.29 -39.40 -15.53
CA VAL A 936 -8.81 -38.06 -15.86
C VAL A 936 -8.37 -37.63 -17.27
N ASP A 937 -9.21 -36.85 -17.95
CA ASP A 937 -8.85 -36.15 -19.18
C ASP A 937 -8.23 -34.77 -18.84
N PRO A 938 -6.92 -34.54 -19.11
CA PRO A 938 -6.26 -33.26 -18.83
C PRO A 938 -6.83 -32.07 -19.64
N LYS A 939 -7.66 -32.31 -20.66
CA LYS A 939 -8.35 -31.25 -21.41
C LYS A 939 -9.56 -30.67 -20.68
N GLN A 940 -10.11 -31.38 -19.68
CA GLN A 940 -11.26 -30.90 -18.92
C GLN A 940 -10.83 -29.94 -17.79
N PRO A 941 -11.56 -28.84 -17.56
CA PRO A 941 -11.24 -27.89 -16.49
C PRO A 941 -11.58 -28.41 -15.08
N VAL A 942 -12.45 -29.41 -15.00
CA VAL A 942 -12.85 -30.16 -13.79
C VAL A 942 -13.03 -31.64 -14.14
N ALA A 943 -12.82 -32.53 -13.17
CA ALA A 943 -13.17 -33.94 -13.26
C ALA A 943 -13.76 -34.45 -11.95
N THR A 944 -14.84 -35.21 -12.03
CA THR A 944 -15.51 -35.80 -10.85
C THR A 944 -14.97 -37.22 -10.63
N VAL A 945 -14.39 -37.47 -9.45
CA VAL A 945 -13.77 -38.76 -9.07
C VAL A 945 -14.16 -39.14 -7.63
N ARG A 946 -13.65 -40.27 -7.14
CA ARG A 946 -13.69 -40.64 -5.71
C ARG A 946 -12.29 -41.01 -5.23
N PRO A 947 -11.97 -40.93 -3.92
CA PRO A 947 -10.68 -41.36 -3.39
C PRO A 947 -10.30 -42.81 -3.78
N ILE A 948 -11.27 -43.75 -3.82
CA ILE A 948 -11.03 -45.14 -4.22
C ILE A 948 -10.52 -45.28 -5.68
N ASP A 949 -10.70 -44.27 -6.53
CA ASP A 949 -10.19 -44.28 -7.89
C ASP A 949 -8.67 -43.98 -7.95
N PHE A 950 -8.12 -43.26 -6.94
CA PHE A 950 -6.67 -43.17 -6.71
C PHE A 950 -6.09 -44.51 -6.23
N GLU A 951 -6.76 -45.25 -5.33
CA GLU A 951 -6.30 -46.58 -4.89
C GLU A 951 -6.21 -47.57 -6.08
N LYS A 952 -7.21 -47.56 -6.97
CA LYS A 952 -7.20 -48.38 -8.20
C LYS A 952 -6.06 -48.02 -9.15
N ALA A 953 -5.68 -46.74 -9.20
CA ALA A 953 -4.53 -46.28 -9.98
C ALA A 953 -3.21 -46.68 -9.32
N ALA A 954 -3.09 -46.49 -7.99
CA ALA A 954 -1.96 -46.95 -7.18
C ALA A 954 -1.72 -48.46 -7.37
N LYS A 955 -2.77 -49.28 -7.33
CA LYS A 955 -2.66 -50.73 -7.54
C LYS A 955 -2.07 -51.12 -8.90
N LYS A 956 -2.32 -50.32 -9.95
CA LYS A 956 -1.68 -50.51 -11.26
C LYS A 956 -0.22 -50.05 -11.28
N ALA A 957 0.07 -48.92 -10.63
CA ALA A 957 1.41 -48.34 -10.55
C ALA A 957 2.37 -49.18 -9.69
N CYS A 958 1.94 -49.67 -8.54
CA CYS A 958 2.76 -50.54 -7.68
C CYS A 958 3.01 -51.94 -8.29
N SER A 959 2.20 -52.36 -9.27
CA SER A 959 2.40 -53.61 -10.03
C SER A 959 3.04 -53.40 -11.41
N MET A 960 3.86 -52.35 -11.58
CA MET A 960 4.71 -52.17 -12.76
C MET A 960 6.19 -52.31 -12.41
N LYS A 961 6.99 -52.66 -13.41
CA LYS A 961 8.44 -52.42 -13.40
C LYS A 961 8.75 -51.07 -14.03
N ILE A 962 9.91 -50.49 -13.73
CA ILE A 962 10.30 -49.16 -14.21
C ILE A 962 10.35 -49.08 -15.75
N GLU A 963 10.79 -50.16 -16.42
CA GLU A 963 10.91 -50.24 -17.89
C GLU A 963 9.54 -50.29 -18.58
N GLU A 964 8.52 -50.79 -17.89
CA GLU A 964 7.13 -50.81 -18.35
C GLU A 964 6.43 -49.45 -18.16
N GLY A 965 7.05 -48.53 -17.39
CA GLY A 965 6.45 -47.29 -16.90
C GLY A 965 5.90 -46.40 -18.00
N LYS A 966 6.73 -46.02 -18.99
CA LYS A 966 6.26 -45.22 -20.15
C LYS A 966 5.21 -45.93 -21.01
N SER A 967 5.19 -47.27 -21.04
CA SER A 967 4.17 -48.02 -21.80
C SER A 967 2.82 -48.09 -21.09
N LYS A 968 2.82 -48.19 -19.74
CA LYS A 968 1.60 -48.24 -18.91
C LYS A 968 1.06 -46.85 -18.59
N PHE A 969 1.94 -45.86 -18.46
CA PHE A 969 1.63 -44.49 -18.05
C PHE A 969 2.37 -43.47 -18.94
N PRO A 970 2.03 -43.37 -20.24
CA PRO A 970 2.75 -42.55 -21.23
C PRO A 970 2.70 -41.02 -20.98
N ARG A 971 1.91 -40.57 -19.99
CA ARG A 971 1.78 -39.17 -19.57
C ARG A 971 2.67 -38.79 -18.38
N VAL A 972 3.27 -39.76 -17.68
CA VAL A 972 4.13 -39.52 -16.51
C VAL A 972 5.54 -39.23 -16.99
N GLU A 973 6.21 -38.23 -16.40
CA GLU A 973 7.61 -37.93 -16.72
C GLU A 973 8.60 -38.95 -16.15
N GLU A 974 9.76 -39.12 -16.79
CA GLU A 974 10.69 -40.22 -16.49
C GLU A 974 11.17 -40.19 -15.04
N ASP A 975 11.56 -39.02 -14.53
CA ASP A 975 11.97 -38.83 -13.12
C ASP A 975 10.82 -39.06 -12.10
N ASN A 976 9.56 -39.08 -12.56
CA ASN A 976 8.38 -39.32 -11.72
C ASN A 976 7.88 -40.77 -11.77
N LEU A 977 8.21 -41.56 -12.80
CA LEU A 977 7.83 -42.98 -12.88
C LEU A 977 8.27 -43.83 -11.67
N PRO A 978 9.47 -43.67 -11.07
CA PRO A 978 9.88 -44.43 -9.88
C PRO A 978 8.95 -44.24 -8.68
N TYR A 979 8.32 -43.07 -8.59
CA TYR A 979 7.55 -42.60 -7.44
C TYR A 979 6.03 -42.66 -7.68
N LEU A 980 5.55 -43.06 -8.85
CA LEU A 980 4.12 -43.05 -9.19
C LEU A 980 3.26 -43.92 -8.26
N CYS A 981 3.80 -45.06 -7.79
CA CYS A 981 3.17 -45.87 -6.75
C CYS A 981 3.04 -45.07 -5.44
N MET A 982 4.14 -44.49 -4.95
CA MET A 982 4.19 -43.63 -3.76
C MET A 982 3.20 -42.46 -3.85
N ASP A 983 3.17 -41.72 -4.96
CA ASP A 983 2.32 -40.54 -5.14
C ASP A 983 0.82 -40.88 -5.05
N LEU A 984 0.39 -41.96 -5.72
CA LEU A 984 -1.02 -42.35 -5.77
C LEU A 984 -1.47 -43.00 -4.45
N VAL A 985 -0.59 -43.76 -3.78
CA VAL A 985 -0.83 -44.23 -2.40
C VAL A 985 -0.90 -43.04 -1.45
N TYR A 986 -0.01 -42.05 -1.57
CA TYR A 986 -0.02 -40.86 -0.73
C TYR A 986 -1.32 -40.08 -0.87
N GLN A 987 -1.74 -39.78 -2.10
CA GLN A 987 -2.97 -39.04 -2.37
C GLN A 987 -4.21 -39.75 -1.83
N TYR A 988 -4.31 -41.08 -1.99
CA TYR A 988 -5.40 -41.85 -1.42
C TYR A 988 -5.39 -41.84 0.13
N THR A 989 -4.24 -42.14 0.74
CA THR A 989 -4.05 -42.19 2.20
C THR A 989 -4.31 -40.82 2.83
N LEU A 990 -3.90 -39.74 2.18
CA LEU A 990 -4.12 -38.36 2.63
C LEU A 990 -5.60 -37.96 2.59
N LEU A 991 -6.36 -38.38 1.56
CA LEU A 991 -7.81 -38.12 1.49
C LEU A 991 -8.59 -38.92 2.53
N ILE A 992 -8.24 -40.19 2.74
CA ILE A 992 -8.97 -41.11 3.64
C ILE A 992 -8.44 -41.01 5.07
N ASP A 993 -7.23 -41.47 5.32
CA ASP A 993 -6.67 -41.60 6.67
C ASP A 993 -6.26 -40.22 7.24
N GLY A 994 -5.82 -39.29 6.37
CA GLY A 994 -5.45 -37.93 6.75
C GLY A 994 -6.63 -36.97 6.97
N PHE A 995 -7.41 -36.70 5.92
CA PHE A 995 -8.53 -35.75 5.95
C PHE A 995 -9.87 -36.37 6.37
N GLY A 996 -10.01 -37.70 6.31
CA GLY A 996 -11.21 -38.38 6.80
C GLY A 996 -12.41 -38.34 5.87
N LEU A 997 -12.18 -38.35 4.55
CA LEU A 997 -13.24 -38.55 3.55
C LEU A 997 -13.60 -40.03 3.43
N GLU A 998 -14.78 -40.35 2.90
CA GLU A 998 -15.17 -41.73 2.63
C GLU A 998 -14.57 -42.23 1.29
N PRO A 999 -14.14 -43.50 1.15
CA PRO A 999 -13.59 -44.03 -0.11
C PRO A 999 -14.54 -43.89 -1.32
N SER A 1000 -15.84 -43.93 -1.07
CA SER A 1000 -16.91 -43.76 -2.06
C SER A 1000 -17.35 -42.30 -2.28
N GLN A 1001 -16.86 -41.35 -1.49
CA GLN A 1001 -17.28 -39.95 -1.55
C GLN A 1001 -16.89 -39.31 -2.89
N THR A 1002 -17.84 -38.60 -3.48
CA THR A 1002 -17.60 -37.82 -4.70
C THR A 1002 -16.79 -36.56 -4.38
N ILE A 1003 -15.67 -36.37 -5.07
CA ILE A 1003 -14.83 -35.16 -5.03
C ILE A 1003 -14.63 -34.60 -6.44
N THR A 1004 -14.38 -33.30 -6.54
CA THR A 1004 -14.15 -32.61 -7.82
C THR A 1004 -12.70 -32.17 -7.93
N LEU A 1005 -11.93 -32.82 -8.80
CA LEU A 1005 -10.61 -32.36 -9.19
C LEU A 1005 -10.77 -31.11 -10.06
N VAL A 1006 -10.03 -30.04 -9.77
CA VAL A 1006 -10.26 -28.72 -10.40
C VAL A 1006 -8.97 -28.04 -10.84
N LYS A 1007 -9.03 -27.43 -12.03
CA LYS A 1007 -8.10 -26.37 -12.49
C LYS A 1007 -8.82 -25.06 -12.81
N LYS A 1008 -10.04 -25.13 -13.39
CA LYS A 1008 -10.90 -23.96 -13.67
C LYS A 1008 -12.36 -24.29 -13.41
N VAL A 1009 -13.15 -23.33 -12.90
CA VAL A 1009 -14.60 -23.47 -12.72
C VAL A 1009 -15.32 -22.69 -13.82
N LYS A 1010 -16.36 -23.28 -14.44
CA LYS A 1010 -17.20 -22.55 -15.42
C LYS A 1010 -18.10 -21.54 -14.72
N TYR A 1011 -18.20 -20.34 -15.28
CA TYR A 1011 -19.09 -19.27 -14.83
C TYR A 1011 -19.73 -18.59 -16.04
N GLY A 1012 -20.96 -18.99 -16.35
CA GLY A 1012 -21.53 -18.78 -17.69
C GLY A 1012 -20.69 -19.52 -18.74
N GLU A 1013 -20.48 -18.88 -19.89
CA GLU A 1013 -19.72 -19.45 -21.01
C GLU A 1013 -18.19 -19.51 -20.79
N HIS A 1014 -17.68 -18.93 -19.70
CA HIS A 1014 -16.24 -18.76 -19.47
C HIS A 1014 -15.69 -19.71 -18.39
N ALA A 1015 -14.50 -20.28 -18.64
CA ALA A 1015 -13.77 -21.08 -17.66
C ALA A 1015 -12.81 -20.19 -16.86
N VAL A 1016 -13.18 -19.86 -15.62
CA VAL A 1016 -12.43 -18.97 -14.72
C VAL A 1016 -11.50 -19.80 -13.84
N GLU A 1017 -10.29 -19.31 -13.59
CA GLU A 1017 -9.30 -20.03 -12.79
C GLU A 1017 -9.73 -20.19 -11.32
N ALA A 1018 -9.47 -21.36 -10.74
CA ALA A 1018 -9.89 -21.70 -9.37
C ALA A 1018 -8.95 -21.14 -8.28
N ALA A 1019 -8.26 -20.03 -8.59
CA ALA A 1019 -7.18 -19.47 -7.78
C ALA A 1019 -7.62 -18.29 -6.90
N TRP A 1020 -6.80 -17.96 -5.91
CA TRP A 1020 -7.04 -16.91 -4.91
C TRP A 1020 -7.33 -15.47 -5.42
N PRO A 1021 -6.88 -14.97 -6.60
CA PRO A 1021 -7.03 -13.55 -6.93
C PRO A 1021 -8.47 -13.05 -7.03
N LEU A 1022 -9.38 -13.86 -7.57
CA LEU A 1022 -10.79 -13.51 -7.63
C LEU A 1022 -11.41 -13.47 -6.22
N GLY A 1023 -11.08 -14.43 -5.36
CA GLY A 1023 -11.47 -14.45 -3.95
C GLY A 1023 -10.99 -13.23 -3.18
N SER A 1024 -9.76 -12.75 -3.44
CA SER A 1024 -9.24 -11.51 -2.86
C SER A 1024 -10.10 -10.31 -3.23
N ALA A 1025 -10.47 -10.18 -4.52
CA ALA A 1025 -11.39 -9.14 -4.97
C ALA A 1025 -12.78 -9.27 -4.32
N ILE A 1026 -13.30 -10.49 -4.16
CA ILE A 1026 -14.61 -10.76 -3.54
C ILE A 1026 -14.62 -10.42 -2.04
N GLU A 1027 -13.55 -10.75 -1.30
CA GLU A 1027 -13.40 -10.32 0.10
C GLU A 1027 -13.37 -8.78 0.19
N ALA A 1028 -12.56 -8.14 -0.66
CA ALA A 1028 -12.39 -6.69 -0.67
C ALA A 1028 -13.68 -5.91 -0.98
N VAL A 1029 -14.60 -6.46 -1.78
CA VAL A 1029 -15.92 -5.84 -2.08
C VAL A 1029 -17.08 -6.38 -1.25
N SER A 1030 -16.88 -7.45 -0.46
CA SER A 1030 -17.88 -7.95 0.49
C SER A 1030 -17.70 -7.41 1.91
N SER A 1031 -16.50 -6.89 2.22
CA SER A 1031 -16.20 -6.24 3.49
C SER A 1031 -16.94 -4.90 3.60
N PRO A 1032 -17.64 -4.62 4.73
CA PRO A 1032 -18.41 -3.39 4.94
C PRO A 1032 -17.56 -2.15 5.30
#